data_AF-A0A7C0WBU8-F1
#
_entry.id   AF-A0A7C0WBU8-F1
#
_cell.length_a   1.000
_cell.length_b   1.000
_cell.length_c   1.000
_cell.angle_alpha   90.00
_cell.angle_beta   90.00
_cell.angle_gamma   90.00
#
_symmetry.space_group_name_H-M   'P 1'
#
loop_
_entity.id
_entity.type
_entity.pdbx_description
1 polymer ?
#
loop_
_entity_poly.entity_id
_entity_poly.type
_entity_poly.pdbx_seq_one_letter_code
_entity_poly.pdbx_strand_id
1 'polypeptide(L)'
;MIVNKLLFKIIFPAVVLIIPAVHLNAADPGQLHQAFNHIYNSKLETDIYTLGNLTVEYRDMRLTFDTGQFVFFTPVVIDTIEHYYGGFFVGPVRISFRPGLDLERDQLRRFFESDAIDAVYENVTLLFGDILYRQIIEHLSPVPDTLKHKYIKMAREEFEYFTKNENMYYAFRTLQSLFYPEGDKYLAANFSGGGSGRIFYVFNPFDREEIRLLKHYWYWHDGGEFMETVCSYSQYADDTHADINGIDKPFVKINHYDIKGMIGRKEVLTAKTKITFEMLIPSTQMLEMSLHPELIVDSIMDESGEPVNFMRYEKNSNKSRPLYIIMNHPAQFGDTLALEFFYSGKVSKKYAGQFYMTPGSNWYPGSYSTDRALFDMEFHTPKNYRFIATGNLVESRMESDTLITRWKITRPTRNVSFSMGLMNKYDFKEKDLPLLSIYFDKELHKDIARNLSPAIKTAGTDIQEEVAEDVINSLRLFSDYFGAYSFGQMRISETMAMHGEAFPGFLHLGVPAWIQRDDKGYISASRAHEVAHQWWGVGVEYETYHDQWLSEGFAEYCGLMYVQAAFGNEHFEELLSDYRDNIFSNRKYLFSSGEQSGPIAMGYRTLSTITPGDYGLIIYEKAAFCLHMLRNLMIDLKTMREDAFFNMMREFYLTYRGKAVSTADFKKLTEKYLGIDMSWFYDQWIYGNSLPEYNFTYGFERDAEGRYTGICRVITKGVNENFRMYVPLEIEVDRDRKVYIRIMIEGTDFRFTLPGLSKIPRSLRLNPFMSVLAKVKQ
;
A
#
# COMPACT_ATOMS: atom_id res chain seq x y z
N MET A 1 -13.42 -30.27 59.48
CA MET A 1 -14.81 -29.93 59.14
C MET A 1 -14.86 -29.61 57.64
N ILE A 2 -14.69 -30.68 56.85
CA ILE A 2 -14.41 -30.71 55.42
C ILE A 2 -15.62 -31.45 54.83
N VAL A 3 -16.74 -30.74 54.68
CA VAL A 3 -17.96 -31.24 54.00
C VAL A 3 -18.67 -30.11 53.24
N ASN A 4 -18.40 -28.82 53.52
CA ASN A 4 -19.12 -27.70 52.88
C ASN A 4 -18.52 -27.13 51.58
N LYS A 5 -17.44 -27.69 51.02
CA LYS A 5 -16.86 -27.21 49.74
C LYS A 5 -17.19 -28.08 48.52
N LEU A 6 -17.83 -29.24 48.70
CA LEU A 6 -18.14 -30.16 47.59
C LEU A 6 -19.61 -30.14 47.12
N LEU A 7 -20.51 -29.47 47.84
CA LEU A 7 -21.94 -29.46 47.55
C LEU A 7 -22.46 -28.25 46.75
N PHE A 8 -21.63 -27.23 46.53
CA PHE A 8 -22.03 -26.03 45.76
C PHE A 8 -21.72 -26.10 44.25
N LYS A 9 -21.07 -27.17 43.76
CA LYS A 9 -20.77 -27.35 42.32
C LYS A 9 -21.65 -28.38 41.60
N ILE A 10 -22.64 -28.99 42.26
CA ILE A 10 -23.39 -30.14 41.71
C ILE A 10 -24.90 -29.87 41.47
N ILE A 11 -25.47 -28.73 41.88
CA ILE A 11 -26.94 -28.48 41.75
C ILE A 11 -27.27 -27.13 41.10
N PHE A 12 -26.52 -26.74 40.06
CA PHE A 12 -27.07 -25.87 39.03
C PHE A 12 -26.62 -26.46 37.69
N PRO A 13 -27.53 -26.80 36.75
CA PRO A 13 -27.11 -26.74 35.36
C PRO A 13 -26.59 -25.32 35.17
N ALA A 14 -25.44 -25.17 34.53
CA ALA A 14 -24.83 -23.89 34.24
C ALA A 14 -25.83 -23.01 33.46
N VAL A 15 -26.69 -22.31 34.20
CA VAL A 15 -27.26 -21.06 33.76
C VAL A 15 -26.05 -20.14 33.81
N VAL A 16 -25.27 -20.14 32.73
CA VAL A 16 -24.53 -18.95 32.33
C VAL A 16 -25.61 -17.88 32.32
N LEU A 17 -25.62 -17.05 33.36
CA LEU A 17 -26.47 -15.88 33.38
C LEU A 17 -26.07 -15.12 32.12
N ILE A 18 -26.94 -15.14 31.11
CA ILE A 18 -26.84 -14.33 29.91
C ILE A 18 -27.07 -12.90 30.39
N ILE A 19 -26.04 -12.32 31.02
CA ILE A 19 -25.96 -10.88 31.20
C ILE A 19 -25.58 -10.40 29.79
N PRO A 20 -26.43 -9.63 29.10
CA PRO A 20 -26.00 -9.01 27.85
C PRO A 20 -24.70 -8.26 28.16
N ALA A 21 -23.67 -8.42 27.32
CA ALA A 21 -22.48 -7.61 27.43
C ALA A 21 -22.92 -6.14 27.48
N VAL A 22 -22.89 -5.54 28.68
CA VAL A 22 -23.06 -4.10 28.80
C VAL A 22 -21.73 -3.57 28.32
N HIS A 23 -21.70 -3.08 27.09
CA HIS A 23 -20.52 -2.41 26.56
C HIS A 23 -20.06 -1.35 27.58
N LEU A 24 -18.80 -1.42 27.95
CA LEU A 24 -18.22 -0.58 28.98
C LEU A 24 -18.12 0.86 28.43
N ASN A 25 -18.73 1.82 29.12
CA ASN A 25 -18.71 3.23 28.70
C ASN A 25 -17.43 3.97 29.13
N ALA A 26 -16.80 3.51 30.21
CA ALA A 26 -15.52 4.00 30.72
C ALA A 26 -14.92 2.94 31.64
N ALA A 27 -13.75 2.42 31.30
CA ALA A 27 -12.99 1.55 32.20
C ALA A 27 -11.77 2.30 32.75
N ASP A 28 -11.31 1.87 33.91
CA ASP A 28 -10.03 2.32 34.46
C ASP A 28 -8.89 2.03 33.45
N PRO A 29 -8.09 3.04 33.05
CA PRO A 29 -7.01 2.84 32.08
C PRO A 29 -5.99 1.78 32.50
N GLY A 30 -5.79 1.58 33.80
CA GLY A 30 -4.93 0.54 34.34
C GLY A 30 -5.52 -0.86 34.15
N GLN A 31 -6.82 -1.04 34.36
CA GLN A 31 -7.53 -2.28 34.05
C GLN A 31 -7.46 -2.62 32.56
N LEU A 32 -7.65 -1.64 31.67
CA LEU A 32 -7.51 -1.83 30.21
C LEU A 32 -6.11 -2.34 29.83
N HIS A 33 -5.07 -1.71 30.40
CA HIS A 33 -3.69 -2.11 30.15
C HIS A 33 -3.40 -3.52 30.68
N GLN A 34 -3.94 -3.88 31.84
CA GLN A 34 -3.84 -5.24 32.38
C GLN A 34 -4.58 -6.26 31.52
N ALA A 35 -5.79 -5.94 31.06
CA ALA A 35 -6.58 -6.78 30.17
C ALA A 35 -5.86 -7.02 28.84
N PHE A 36 -5.26 -5.98 28.25
CA PHE A 36 -4.41 -6.13 27.06
C PHE A 36 -3.27 -7.12 27.31
N ASN A 37 -2.50 -6.93 28.38
CA ASN A 37 -1.36 -7.80 28.71
C ASN A 37 -1.81 -9.25 28.98
N HIS A 38 -3.01 -9.43 29.53
CA HIS A 38 -3.60 -10.74 29.76
C HIS A 38 -3.98 -11.43 28.44
N ILE A 39 -4.65 -10.72 27.51
CA ILE A 39 -4.96 -11.26 26.17
C ILE A 39 -3.66 -11.56 25.41
N TYR A 40 -2.68 -10.65 25.43
CA TYR A 40 -1.40 -10.85 24.75
C TYR A 40 -0.60 -12.04 25.32
N ASN A 41 -0.74 -12.35 26.62
CA ASN A 41 -0.10 -13.50 27.25
C ASN A 41 -1.12 -14.59 27.63
N SER A 42 -2.12 -14.80 26.77
CA SER A 42 -3.25 -15.71 27.03
C SER A 42 -2.81 -17.07 27.55
N LYS A 43 -3.54 -17.56 28.56
CA LYS A 43 -3.37 -18.90 29.12
C LYS A 43 -4.67 -19.66 28.95
N LEU A 44 -4.58 -20.98 28.80
CA LEU A 44 -5.76 -21.83 28.79
C LEU A 44 -6.35 -21.95 30.20
N GLU A 45 -7.67 -22.04 30.28
CA GLU A 45 -8.37 -22.51 31.47
C GLU A 45 -8.08 -23.99 31.75
N THR A 46 -8.49 -24.44 32.94
CA THR A 46 -8.41 -25.86 33.32
C THR A 46 -9.63 -26.66 32.89
N ASP A 47 -10.78 -26.00 32.76
CA ASP A 47 -12.05 -26.64 32.46
C ASP A 47 -12.15 -26.93 30.95
N ILE A 48 -12.72 -28.08 30.60
CA ILE A 48 -12.75 -28.60 29.23
C ILE A 48 -14.18 -28.93 28.87
N TYR A 49 -14.51 -28.59 27.63
CA TYR A 49 -15.84 -28.78 27.09
C TYR A 49 -15.77 -29.62 25.82
N THR A 50 -16.78 -30.42 25.58
CA THR A 50 -17.09 -30.91 24.25
C THR A 50 -17.86 -29.82 23.53
N LEU A 51 -17.36 -29.37 22.38
CA LEU A 51 -18.10 -28.55 21.44
C LEU A 51 -18.69 -29.48 20.38
N GLY A 52 -20.01 -29.46 20.20
CA GLY A 52 -20.71 -30.35 19.27
C GLY A 52 -21.47 -29.61 18.17
N ASN A 53 -21.14 -29.91 16.91
CA ASN A 53 -21.94 -29.59 15.72
C ASN A 53 -22.34 -28.10 15.59
N LEU A 54 -21.36 -27.20 15.72
CA LEU A 54 -21.57 -25.76 15.54
C LEU A 54 -21.23 -25.37 14.09
N THR A 55 -22.12 -24.62 13.43
CA THR A 55 -21.80 -23.95 12.15
C THR A 55 -21.96 -22.46 12.29
N VAL A 56 -20.94 -21.70 11.87
CA VAL A 56 -20.92 -20.24 11.89
C VAL A 56 -20.52 -19.68 10.54
N GLU A 57 -21.09 -18.53 10.19
CA GLU A 57 -20.91 -17.89 8.88
C GLU A 57 -20.43 -16.45 9.04
N TYR A 58 -19.42 -16.09 8.26
CA TYR A 58 -18.82 -14.76 8.16
C TYR A 58 -18.72 -14.37 6.69
N ARG A 59 -19.78 -13.74 6.18
CA ARG A 59 -19.93 -13.34 4.76
C ARG A 59 -19.66 -14.47 3.77
N ASP A 60 -18.41 -14.63 3.33
CA ASP A 60 -17.94 -15.59 2.33
C ASP A 60 -17.31 -16.85 2.97
N MET A 61 -17.23 -16.87 4.30
CA MET A 61 -16.63 -17.94 5.09
C MET A 61 -17.71 -18.70 5.86
N ARG A 62 -17.66 -20.04 5.79
CA ARG A 62 -18.42 -20.94 6.65
C ARG A 62 -17.46 -21.84 7.42
N LEU A 63 -17.62 -21.89 8.74
CA LEU A 63 -16.89 -22.80 9.63
C LEU A 63 -17.87 -23.80 10.22
N THR A 64 -17.62 -25.09 10.01
CA THR A 64 -18.41 -26.18 10.59
C THR A 64 -17.53 -26.99 11.52
N PHE A 65 -17.76 -26.87 12.82
CA PHE A 65 -17.12 -27.65 13.87
C PHE A 65 -17.89 -28.95 14.07
N ASP A 66 -17.23 -30.07 13.83
CA ASP A 66 -17.73 -31.37 14.27
C ASP A 66 -17.55 -31.51 15.80
N THR A 67 -17.80 -32.70 16.34
CA THR A 67 -17.57 -32.94 17.77
C THR A 67 -16.07 -32.93 18.09
N GLY A 68 -15.67 -32.08 19.03
CA GLY A 68 -14.27 -31.96 19.49
C GLY A 68 -14.15 -31.38 20.90
N GLN A 69 -12.91 -31.27 21.39
CA GLN A 69 -12.61 -30.64 22.68
C GLN A 69 -12.38 -29.15 22.50
N PHE A 70 -12.98 -28.33 23.35
CA PHE A 70 -12.83 -26.88 23.38
C PHE A 70 -12.36 -26.45 24.77
N VAL A 71 -11.36 -25.56 24.81
CA VAL A 71 -10.83 -24.97 26.06
C VAL A 71 -10.72 -23.47 25.86
N PHE A 72 -11.36 -22.68 26.74
CA PHE A 72 -11.25 -21.23 26.68
C PHE A 72 -9.85 -20.75 27.10
N PHE A 73 -9.50 -19.55 26.66
CA PHE A 73 -8.49 -18.78 27.36
C PHE A 73 -9.07 -18.24 28.66
N THR A 74 -8.21 -18.08 29.67
CA THR A 74 -8.59 -17.45 30.94
C THR A 74 -9.24 -16.10 30.64
N PRO A 75 -10.46 -15.81 31.15
CA PRO A 75 -11.16 -14.58 30.83
C PRO A 75 -10.41 -13.36 31.37
N VAL A 76 -10.64 -12.19 30.77
CA VAL A 76 -10.24 -10.92 31.37
C VAL A 76 -11.34 -10.44 32.31
N VAL A 77 -10.98 -9.81 33.42
CA VAL A 77 -11.93 -9.17 34.31
C VAL A 77 -11.84 -7.68 34.12
N ILE A 78 -12.95 -7.05 33.72
CA ILE A 78 -13.04 -5.59 33.57
C ILE A 78 -14.30 -5.14 34.29
N ASP A 79 -14.18 -4.13 35.15
CA ASP A 79 -15.29 -3.64 35.98
C ASP A 79 -16.07 -4.76 36.69
N THR A 80 -15.33 -5.76 37.20
CA THR A 80 -15.83 -6.97 37.89
C THR A 80 -16.58 -7.99 37.02
N ILE A 81 -16.66 -7.78 35.71
CA ILE A 81 -17.29 -8.70 34.75
C ILE A 81 -16.20 -9.54 34.07
N GLU A 82 -16.43 -10.85 33.98
CA GLU A 82 -15.58 -11.75 33.20
C GLU A 82 -15.96 -11.69 31.72
N HIS A 83 -14.96 -11.46 30.87
CA HIS A 83 -15.11 -11.45 29.42
C HIS A 83 -14.28 -12.57 28.81
N TYR A 84 -14.96 -13.45 28.10
CA TYR A 84 -14.36 -14.50 27.28
C TYR A 84 -14.11 -13.97 25.87
N TYR A 85 -12.91 -14.19 25.36
CA TYR A 85 -12.44 -13.56 24.12
C TYR A 85 -11.77 -14.53 23.16
N GLY A 86 -11.67 -15.81 23.52
CA GLY A 86 -10.98 -16.79 22.69
C GLY A 86 -10.86 -18.16 23.33
N GLY A 87 -10.33 -19.10 22.56
CA GLY A 87 -10.08 -20.45 23.01
C GLY A 87 -9.41 -21.31 21.94
N PHE A 88 -9.21 -22.58 22.28
CA PHE A 88 -8.57 -23.59 21.46
C PHE A 88 -9.49 -24.78 21.25
N PHE A 89 -9.72 -25.14 19.99
CA PHE A 89 -10.51 -26.30 19.57
C PHE A 89 -9.60 -27.40 19.02
N VAL A 90 -9.87 -28.64 19.42
CA VAL A 90 -9.26 -29.87 18.90
C VAL A 90 -10.35 -30.80 18.40
N GLY A 91 -10.39 -31.00 17.08
CA GLY A 91 -11.38 -31.82 16.40
C GLY A 91 -11.51 -31.42 14.93
N PRO A 92 -12.27 -32.17 14.13
CA PRO A 92 -12.49 -31.80 12.74
C PRO A 92 -13.26 -30.48 12.65
N VAL A 93 -12.70 -29.54 11.88
CA VAL A 93 -13.36 -28.29 11.51
C VAL A 93 -13.26 -28.12 10.00
N ARG A 94 -14.40 -28.02 9.33
CA ARG A 94 -14.47 -27.75 7.91
C ARG A 94 -14.54 -26.24 7.67
N ILE A 95 -13.67 -25.74 6.81
CA ILE A 95 -13.68 -24.38 6.31
C ILE A 95 -14.17 -24.38 4.86
N SER A 96 -15.13 -23.52 4.55
CA SER A 96 -15.56 -23.23 3.18
C SER A 96 -15.46 -21.73 2.97
N PHE A 97 -14.58 -21.31 2.07
CA PHE A 97 -14.31 -19.90 1.78
C PHE A 97 -14.26 -19.67 0.28
N ARG A 98 -15.08 -18.74 -0.20
CA ARG A 98 -15.04 -18.32 -1.60
C ARG A 98 -15.37 -16.83 -1.72
N PRO A 99 -14.36 -15.95 -1.93
CA PRO A 99 -14.57 -14.52 -2.05
C PRO A 99 -15.61 -14.17 -3.11
N GLY A 100 -16.43 -13.17 -2.79
CA GLY A 100 -17.38 -12.58 -3.74
C GLY A 100 -16.72 -11.91 -4.95
N LEU A 101 -15.46 -11.46 -4.83
CA LEU A 101 -14.72 -10.74 -5.87
C LEU A 101 -13.85 -11.66 -6.73
N ASP A 102 -13.93 -11.54 -8.06
CA ASP A 102 -13.07 -12.23 -9.03
C ASP A 102 -11.59 -11.91 -8.82
N LEU A 103 -11.28 -10.65 -8.50
CA LEU A 103 -9.92 -10.21 -8.15
C LEU A 103 -9.31 -11.03 -7.00
N GLU A 104 -10.10 -11.30 -5.95
CA GLU A 104 -9.66 -12.06 -4.79
C GLU A 104 -9.63 -13.56 -5.08
N ARG A 105 -10.52 -14.05 -5.95
CA ARG A 105 -10.49 -15.43 -6.45
C ARG A 105 -9.25 -15.71 -7.28
N ASP A 106 -8.76 -14.73 -8.04
CA ASP A 106 -7.49 -14.84 -8.76
C ASP A 106 -6.31 -14.99 -7.80
N GLN A 107 -6.34 -14.34 -6.63
CA GLN A 107 -5.34 -14.61 -5.60
C GLN A 107 -5.46 -16.03 -5.04
N LEU A 108 -6.68 -16.54 -4.80
CA LEU A 108 -6.82 -17.93 -4.40
C LEU A 108 -6.26 -18.89 -5.46
N ARG A 109 -6.50 -18.64 -6.76
CA ARG A 109 -5.91 -19.46 -7.84
C ARG A 109 -4.39 -19.42 -7.80
N ARG A 110 -3.81 -18.24 -7.56
CA ARG A 110 -2.36 -18.02 -7.49
C ARG A 110 -1.71 -18.68 -6.27
N PHE A 111 -2.36 -18.66 -5.11
CA PHE A 111 -1.75 -19.14 -3.86
C PHE A 111 -2.24 -20.54 -3.43
N PHE A 112 -3.37 -21.02 -3.94
CA PHE A 112 -4.00 -22.29 -3.56
C PHE A 112 -4.43 -23.16 -4.77
N GLU A 113 -4.16 -22.73 -6.02
CA GLU A 113 -4.53 -23.47 -7.24
C GLU A 113 -6.05 -23.74 -7.37
N SER A 114 -6.88 -22.92 -6.71
CA SER A 114 -8.34 -23.05 -6.65
C SER A 114 -8.98 -21.68 -6.47
N ASP A 115 -10.23 -21.47 -6.93
CA ASP A 115 -10.96 -20.21 -6.70
C ASP A 115 -11.72 -20.17 -5.36
N ALA A 116 -11.61 -21.24 -4.57
CA ALA A 116 -12.21 -21.41 -3.25
C ALA A 116 -11.34 -22.31 -2.36
N ILE A 117 -11.50 -22.20 -1.04
CA ILE A 117 -10.97 -23.14 -0.06
C ILE A 117 -12.13 -23.97 0.46
N ASP A 118 -12.02 -25.29 0.33
CA ASP A 118 -12.88 -26.26 1.01
C ASP A 118 -11.97 -27.33 1.63
N ALA A 119 -11.71 -27.20 2.93
CA ALA A 119 -10.70 -27.99 3.61
C ALA A 119 -11.13 -28.38 5.03
N VAL A 120 -10.55 -29.45 5.55
CA VAL A 120 -10.73 -29.89 6.94
C VAL A 120 -9.42 -29.69 7.69
N TYR A 121 -9.52 -29.08 8.86
CA TYR A 121 -8.43 -28.90 9.81
C TYR A 121 -8.73 -29.65 11.10
N GLU A 122 -7.71 -29.88 11.92
CA GLU A 122 -7.84 -30.61 13.19
C GLU A 122 -7.73 -29.70 14.42
N ASN A 123 -7.18 -28.50 14.25
CA ASN A 123 -6.95 -27.56 15.34
C ASN A 123 -7.30 -26.14 14.90
N VAL A 124 -7.96 -25.40 15.79
CA VAL A 124 -8.23 -23.97 15.60
C VAL A 124 -7.98 -23.22 16.88
N THR A 125 -7.18 -22.16 16.82
CA THR A 125 -7.13 -21.14 17.86
C THR A 125 -7.99 -19.96 17.43
N LEU A 126 -8.91 -19.55 18.29
CA LEU A 126 -9.86 -18.48 18.03
C LEU A 126 -9.63 -17.31 18.99
N LEU A 127 -9.71 -16.10 18.45
CA LEU A 127 -10.05 -14.87 19.16
C LEU A 127 -11.36 -14.37 18.58
N PHE A 128 -12.31 -13.99 19.44
CA PHE A 128 -13.68 -13.69 19.00
C PHE A 128 -14.37 -12.61 19.80
N GLY A 129 -15.36 -11.97 19.16
CA GLY A 129 -16.35 -11.11 19.79
C GLY A 129 -17.52 -11.89 20.39
N ASP A 130 -18.48 -11.15 20.93
CA ASP A 130 -19.53 -11.68 21.79
C ASP A 130 -20.54 -12.60 21.06
N ILE A 131 -20.82 -12.36 19.77
CA ILE A 131 -21.77 -13.20 19.02
C ILE A 131 -21.28 -14.65 18.92
N LEU A 132 -20.00 -14.84 18.55
CA LEU A 132 -19.44 -16.18 18.45
C LEU A 132 -19.27 -16.83 19.83
N TYR A 133 -18.93 -16.05 20.86
CA TYR A 133 -18.90 -16.54 22.23
C TYR A 133 -20.25 -17.16 22.63
N ARG A 134 -21.37 -16.44 22.42
CA ARG A 134 -22.72 -16.92 22.74
C ARG A 134 -23.08 -18.19 21.96
N GLN A 135 -22.74 -18.24 20.67
CA GLN A 135 -22.97 -19.42 19.84
C GLN A 135 -22.18 -20.64 20.33
N ILE A 136 -20.93 -20.45 20.77
CA ILE A 136 -20.10 -21.53 21.31
C ILE A 136 -20.73 -22.10 22.58
N ILE A 137 -21.06 -21.26 23.57
CA ILE A 137 -21.54 -21.74 24.88
C ILE A 137 -22.88 -22.51 24.78
N GLU A 138 -23.72 -22.21 23.80
CA GLU A 138 -24.96 -22.96 23.53
C GLU A 138 -24.70 -24.41 23.08
N HIS A 139 -23.51 -24.68 22.55
CA HIS A 139 -23.10 -25.99 22.01
C HIS A 139 -22.05 -26.70 22.87
N LEU A 140 -21.76 -26.18 24.06
CA LEU A 140 -20.79 -26.78 24.99
C LEU A 140 -21.43 -27.77 25.96
N SER A 141 -20.68 -28.82 26.28
CA SER A 141 -21.00 -29.74 27.37
C SER A 141 -19.73 -30.05 28.18
N PRO A 142 -19.73 -29.93 29.52
CA PRO A 142 -18.53 -30.11 30.33
C PRO A 142 -18.03 -31.56 30.29
N VAL A 143 -16.71 -31.74 30.32
CA VAL A 143 -16.06 -33.06 30.31
C VAL A 143 -15.17 -33.20 31.56
N PRO A 144 -15.24 -34.33 32.30
CA PRO A 144 -14.42 -34.56 33.50
C PRO A 144 -12.95 -34.90 33.19
N ASP A 145 -12.49 -34.72 31.95
CA ASP A 145 -11.16 -35.11 31.49
C ASP A 145 -10.20 -33.91 31.46
N THR A 146 -8.92 -34.18 31.20
CA THR A 146 -7.87 -33.15 31.03
C THR A 146 -7.36 -33.13 29.58
N LEU A 147 -6.96 -31.96 29.11
CA LEU A 147 -6.47 -31.79 27.76
C LEU A 147 -5.10 -32.46 27.73
N LYS A 148 -4.89 -33.42 26.81
CA LYS A 148 -3.62 -34.13 26.75
C LYS A 148 -2.48 -33.12 26.63
N HIS A 149 -1.36 -33.38 27.32
CA HIS A 149 -0.23 -32.44 27.39
C HIS A 149 0.26 -31.94 26.01
N LYS A 150 0.22 -32.81 24.98
CA LYS A 150 0.54 -32.45 23.59
C LYS A 150 -0.34 -31.31 23.03
N TYR A 151 -1.63 -31.29 23.38
CA TYR A 151 -2.59 -30.29 22.93
C TYR A 151 -2.45 -28.99 23.72
N ILE A 152 -2.07 -29.03 24.99
CA ILE A 152 -1.73 -27.82 25.76
C ILE A 152 -0.49 -27.14 25.15
N LYS A 153 0.55 -27.92 24.84
CA LYS A 153 1.75 -27.42 24.18
C LYS A 153 1.40 -26.83 22.81
N MET A 154 0.63 -27.55 22.00
CA MET A 154 0.18 -27.09 20.70
C MET A 154 -0.64 -25.81 20.81
N ALA A 155 -1.64 -25.72 21.69
CA ALA A 155 -2.43 -24.50 21.89
C ALA A 155 -1.56 -23.26 22.17
N ARG A 156 -0.48 -23.42 22.94
CA ARG A 156 0.49 -22.35 23.18
C ARG A 156 1.24 -21.96 21.90
N GLU A 157 1.80 -22.93 21.19
CA GLU A 157 2.52 -22.70 19.92
C GLU A 157 1.59 -22.11 18.84
N GLU A 158 0.33 -22.51 18.83
CA GLU A 158 -0.72 -22.02 17.94
C GLU A 158 -1.16 -20.60 18.28
N PHE A 159 -1.30 -20.28 19.57
CA PHE A 159 -1.59 -18.93 20.02
C PHE A 159 -0.43 -17.98 19.75
N GLU A 160 0.81 -18.46 19.86
CA GLU A 160 2.00 -17.67 19.58
C GLU A 160 1.95 -17.02 18.21
N TYR A 161 1.32 -17.60 17.19
CA TYR A 161 1.19 -16.95 15.87
C TYR A 161 0.39 -15.65 15.86
N PHE A 162 -0.54 -15.43 16.80
CA PHE A 162 -1.22 -14.13 16.97
C PHE A 162 -0.31 -13.08 17.61
N THR A 163 0.71 -13.53 18.35
CA THR A 163 1.61 -12.66 19.14
C THR A 163 3.06 -12.70 18.65
N LYS A 164 3.33 -13.49 17.59
CA LYS A 164 4.67 -13.81 17.09
C LYS A 164 5.28 -12.56 16.49
N ASN A 165 6.60 -12.46 16.54
CA ASN A 165 7.33 -11.27 16.11
C ASN A 165 6.76 -9.99 16.74
N GLU A 166 6.24 -10.11 17.97
CA GLU A 166 5.82 -8.97 18.79
C GLU A 166 4.58 -8.28 18.22
N ASN A 167 3.75 -9.06 17.54
CA ASN A 167 2.51 -8.61 16.96
C ASN A 167 1.48 -8.35 18.06
N MET A 168 1.26 -7.09 18.39
CA MET A 168 0.26 -6.65 19.36
C MET A 168 -1.13 -6.41 18.74
N TYR A 169 -1.24 -6.50 17.41
CA TYR A 169 -2.44 -6.16 16.66
C TYR A 169 -3.66 -6.98 17.08
N TYR A 170 -3.54 -8.32 17.07
CA TYR A 170 -4.68 -9.18 17.37
C TYR A 170 -5.12 -9.06 18.83
N ALA A 171 -4.18 -8.90 19.77
CA ALA A 171 -4.52 -8.66 21.17
C ALA A 171 -5.24 -7.32 21.37
N PHE A 172 -4.76 -6.25 20.70
CA PHE A 172 -5.39 -4.95 20.75
C PHE A 172 -6.80 -4.95 20.15
N ARG A 173 -6.99 -5.55 18.96
CA ARG A 173 -8.30 -5.64 18.30
C ARG A 173 -9.28 -6.53 19.05
N THR A 174 -8.79 -7.58 19.70
CA THR A 174 -9.61 -8.42 20.58
C THR A 174 -10.04 -7.66 21.83
N LEU A 175 -9.14 -6.90 22.47
CA LEU A 175 -9.55 -6.04 23.58
C LEU A 175 -10.59 -5.02 23.10
N GLN A 176 -10.33 -4.36 21.99
CA GLN A 176 -11.25 -3.41 21.38
C GLN A 176 -12.62 -4.05 21.12
N SER A 177 -12.69 -5.28 20.62
CA SER A 177 -13.97 -5.94 20.35
C SER A 177 -14.82 -6.22 21.59
N LEU A 178 -14.22 -6.26 22.79
CA LEU A 178 -14.97 -6.41 24.04
C LEU A 178 -15.62 -5.10 24.51
N PHE A 179 -15.11 -3.96 24.04
CA PHE A 179 -15.58 -2.63 24.42
C PHE A 179 -16.67 -2.10 23.51
N TYR A 180 -16.53 -2.31 22.21
CA TYR A 180 -17.37 -1.64 21.22
C TYR A 180 -18.38 -2.61 20.59
N PRO A 181 -19.66 -2.22 20.44
CA PRO A 181 -20.69 -3.04 19.80
C PRO A 181 -20.33 -3.53 18.40
N GLU A 182 -19.59 -2.72 17.64
CA GLU A 182 -19.11 -3.09 16.31
C GLU A 182 -18.25 -4.36 16.36
N GLY A 183 -17.56 -4.58 17.49
CA GLY A 183 -16.70 -5.72 17.77
C GLY A 183 -17.43 -7.04 17.99
N ASP A 184 -18.76 -7.07 18.10
CA ASP A 184 -19.53 -8.29 18.39
C ASP A 184 -19.26 -9.43 17.39
N LYS A 185 -18.97 -9.07 16.13
CA LYS A 185 -18.63 -9.99 15.04
C LYS A 185 -17.13 -10.18 14.84
N TYR A 186 -16.27 -9.70 15.75
CA TYR A 186 -14.83 -9.88 15.59
C TYR A 186 -14.47 -11.38 15.57
N LEU A 187 -13.59 -11.76 14.65
CA LEU A 187 -13.02 -13.10 14.57
C LEU A 187 -11.58 -13.00 14.07
N ALA A 188 -10.66 -13.65 14.79
CA ALA A 188 -9.36 -14.02 14.25
C ALA A 188 -9.14 -15.51 14.53
N ALA A 189 -8.98 -16.30 13.47
CA ALA A 189 -8.92 -17.75 13.52
C ALA A 189 -7.64 -18.26 12.86
N ASN A 190 -6.85 -19.03 13.61
CA ASN A 190 -5.65 -19.73 13.14
C ASN A 190 -5.98 -21.22 12.96
N PHE A 191 -5.89 -21.73 11.73
CA PHE A 191 -6.19 -23.12 11.39
C PHE A 191 -4.92 -23.92 11.12
N SER A 192 -4.81 -25.11 11.72
CA SER A 192 -3.65 -26.00 11.55
C SER A 192 -4.02 -27.48 11.58
N GLY A 193 -3.05 -28.35 11.24
CA GLY A 193 -3.25 -29.80 11.18
C GLY A 193 -3.99 -30.31 9.94
N GLY A 194 -4.16 -29.47 8.90
CA GLY A 194 -4.79 -29.83 7.62
C GLY A 194 -3.80 -29.95 6.46
N GLY A 195 -4.23 -30.57 5.34
CA GLY A 195 -3.40 -30.85 4.16
C GLY A 195 -3.03 -29.65 3.29
N SER A 196 -3.67 -28.49 3.47
CA SER A 196 -3.45 -27.26 2.68
C SER A 196 -2.45 -26.26 3.29
N GLY A 197 -1.77 -26.64 4.37
CA GLY A 197 -0.91 -25.74 5.14
C GLY A 197 -1.70 -24.83 6.09
N ARG A 198 -1.00 -24.11 6.97
CA ARG A 198 -1.60 -23.21 7.96
C ARG A 198 -2.19 -21.96 7.31
N ILE A 199 -3.42 -21.62 7.70
CA ILE A 199 -4.11 -20.40 7.23
C ILE A 199 -4.66 -19.60 8.40
N PHE A 200 -4.82 -18.30 8.19
CA PHE A 200 -5.47 -17.37 9.12
C PHE A 200 -6.66 -16.73 8.43
N TYR A 201 -7.79 -16.70 9.11
CA TYR A 201 -8.95 -15.92 8.70
C TYR A 201 -9.22 -14.85 9.73
N VAL A 202 -9.44 -13.62 9.27
CA VAL A 202 -9.76 -12.48 10.12
C VAL A 202 -11.01 -11.81 9.57
N PHE A 203 -12.02 -11.66 10.43
CA PHE A 203 -13.11 -10.71 10.25
C PHE A 203 -12.95 -9.62 11.31
N ASN A 204 -12.46 -8.44 10.90
CA ASN A 204 -12.26 -7.31 11.80
C ASN A 204 -13.15 -6.13 11.41
N PRO A 205 -14.23 -5.86 12.16
CA PRO A 205 -15.17 -4.77 11.86
C PRO A 205 -14.55 -3.37 12.01
N PHE A 206 -13.40 -3.24 12.68
CA PHE A 206 -12.69 -1.96 12.85
C PHE A 206 -11.78 -1.61 11.67
N ASP A 207 -11.47 -2.56 10.78
CA ASP A 207 -10.66 -2.30 9.59
C ASP A 207 -11.55 -1.85 8.43
N ARG A 208 -10.96 -1.08 7.51
CA ARG A 208 -11.59 -0.69 6.23
C ARG A 208 -11.91 -1.90 5.35
N GLU A 209 -10.98 -2.85 5.28
CA GLU A 209 -11.18 -4.17 4.68
C GLU A 209 -11.38 -5.19 5.80
N GLU A 210 -12.64 -5.50 6.09
CA GLU A 210 -12.97 -6.33 7.24
C GLU A 210 -12.50 -7.77 7.11
N ILE A 211 -12.34 -8.28 5.88
CA ILE A 211 -12.05 -9.69 5.62
C ILE A 211 -10.60 -9.82 5.18
N ARG A 212 -9.84 -10.65 5.89
CA ARG A 212 -8.50 -11.08 5.47
C ARG A 212 -8.34 -12.58 5.55
N LEU A 213 -7.70 -13.14 4.53
CA LEU A 213 -7.19 -14.50 4.51
C LEU A 213 -5.68 -14.43 4.36
N LEU A 214 -4.95 -15.04 5.29
CA LEU A 214 -3.50 -15.15 5.24
C LEU A 214 -3.05 -16.60 5.13
N LYS A 215 -1.95 -16.83 4.42
CA LYS A 215 -1.31 -18.14 4.27
C LYS A 215 0.09 -18.10 4.87
N HIS A 216 0.43 -19.13 5.63
CA HIS A 216 1.75 -19.25 6.23
C HIS A 216 2.77 -19.81 5.22
N TYR A 217 3.94 -19.17 5.15
CA TYR A 217 5.09 -19.59 4.37
C TYR A 217 6.36 -19.65 5.22
N TRP A 218 7.25 -20.57 4.86
CA TRP A 218 8.63 -20.57 5.35
C TRP A 218 9.53 -19.89 4.34
N TYR A 219 10.13 -18.75 4.70
CA TYR A 219 10.98 -17.98 3.78
C TYR A 219 12.46 -18.20 4.09
N TRP A 220 13.15 -18.90 3.19
CA TRP A 220 14.53 -19.36 3.39
C TRP A 220 15.59 -18.25 3.34
N HIS A 221 15.33 -17.11 2.69
CA HIS A 221 16.33 -16.04 2.57
C HIS A 221 16.57 -15.28 3.88
N ASP A 222 15.55 -15.15 4.73
CA ASP A 222 15.64 -14.52 6.06
C ASP A 222 15.51 -15.53 7.23
N GLY A 223 15.40 -16.82 6.92
CA GLY A 223 15.24 -17.89 7.91
C GLY A 223 13.99 -17.76 8.79
N GLY A 224 12.93 -17.12 8.26
CA GLY A 224 11.77 -16.67 9.03
C GLY A 224 10.43 -17.21 8.53
N GLU A 225 9.48 -17.32 9.44
CA GLU A 225 8.07 -17.54 9.13
C GLU A 225 7.44 -16.24 8.63
N PHE A 226 6.65 -16.33 7.55
CA PHE A 226 5.97 -15.20 6.93
C PHE A 226 4.48 -15.50 6.76
N MET A 227 3.64 -14.51 7.06
CA MET A 227 2.19 -14.58 6.84
C MET A 227 1.85 -13.70 5.63
N GLU A 228 1.57 -14.35 4.51
CA GLU A 228 1.22 -13.67 3.25
C GLU A 228 -0.27 -13.33 3.25
N THR A 229 -0.64 -12.07 3.00
CA THR A 229 -2.04 -11.65 2.86
C THR A 229 -2.56 -12.02 1.48
N VAL A 230 -3.20 -13.18 1.37
CA VAL A 230 -3.74 -13.71 0.12
C VAL A 230 -5.01 -12.98 -0.30
N CYS A 231 -5.96 -12.81 0.62
CA CYS A 231 -7.17 -12.03 0.37
C CYS A 231 -7.29 -10.89 1.39
N SER A 232 -7.76 -9.72 0.93
CA SER A 232 -8.05 -8.56 1.76
C SER A 232 -9.08 -7.71 1.04
N TYR A 233 -10.28 -7.56 1.60
CA TYR A 233 -11.37 -6.83 0.95
C TYR A 233 -12.47 -6.45 1.95
N SER A 234 -13.24 -5.41 1.60
CA SER A 234 -14.36 -4.97 2.42
C SER A 234 -15.57 -5.88 2.27
N GLN A 235 -16.34 -6.05 3.35
CA GLN A 235 -17.60 -6.82 3.37
C GLN A 235 -18.68 -6.29 2.40
N TYR A 236 -18.50 -5.09 1.86
CA TYR A 236 -19.41 -4.45 0.91
C TYR A 236 -18.97 -4.60 -0.55
N ALA A 237 -17.72 -5.02 -0.81
CA ALA A 237 -17.15 -5.05 -2.15
C ALA A 237 -17.72 -6.17 -3.02
N ASP A 238 -17.89 -5.95 -4.33
CA ASP A 238 -18.39 -6.97 -5.28
C ASP A 238 -17.68 -6.90 -6.65
N ASP A 239 -18.12 -7.74 -7.59
CA ASP A 239 -17.54 -7.86 -8.94
C ASP A 239 -17.78 -6.61 -9.82
N THR A 240 -18.55 -5.61 -9.37
CA THR A 240 -18.64 -4.32 -10.06
C THR A 240 -17.43 -3.42 -9.81
N HIS A 241 -16.60 -3.78 -8.82
CA HIS A 241 -15.46 -3.00 -8.32
C HIS A 241 -15.83 -1.62 -7.77
N ALA A 242 -17.13 -1.28 -7.67
CA ALA A 242 -17.57 0.03 -7.21
C ALA A 242 -17.19 0.31 -5.74
N ASP A 243 -17.26 -0.73 -4.90
CA ASP A 243 -17.00 -0.66 -3.47
C ASP A 243 -15.71 -1.40 -3.06
N ILE A 244 -14.78 -1.62 -3.99
CA ILE A 244 -13.50 -2.31 -3.70
C ILE A 244 -12.72 -1.62 -2.59
N ASN A 245 -12.82 -0.28 -2.53
CA ASN A 245 -12.17 0.52 -1.51
C ASN A 245 -12.82 0.37 -0.12
N GLY A 246 -14.00 -0.21 0.01
CA GLY A 246 -14.71 -0.31 1.29
C GLY A 246 -15.06 1.04 1.93
N ILE A 247 -15.56 0.98 3.17
CA ILE A 247 -15.92 2.17 3.94
C ILE A 247 -14.71 2.62 4.75
N ASP A 248 -14.30 3.87 4.57
CA ASP A 248 -13.24 4.46 5.36
C ASP A 248 -13.63 4.58 6.84
N LYS A 249 -12.75 4.13 7.74
CA LYS A 249 -12.99 4.07 9.20
C LYS A 249 -11.85 4.75 9.97
N PRO A 250 -11.60 6.05 9.75
CA PRO A 250 -10.54 6.74 10.47
C PRO A 250 -10.89 6.87 11.95
N PHE A 251 -9.92 6.62 12.83
CA PHE A 251 -10.06 6.83 14.28
C PHE A 251 -10.07 8.32 14.64
N VAL A 252 -9.13 9.03 14.04
CA VAL A 252 -8.83 10.43 14.33
C VAL A 252 -8.44 11.15 13.05
N LYS A 253 -8.72 12.45 13.00
CA LYS A 253 -8.19 13.37 12.00
C LYS A 253 -7.16 14.26 12.66
N ILE A 254 -5.91 14.16 12.21
CA ILE A 254 -4.84 14.99 12.76
C ILE A 254 -4.86 16.37 12.11
N ASN A 255 -5.00 17.40 12.93
CA ASN A 255 -5.12 18.79 12.48
C ASN A 255 -3.76 19.50 12.48
N HIS A 256 -2.94 19.26 13.51
CA HIS A 256 -1.70 20.00 13.72
C HIS A 256 -0.63 19.20 14.46
N TYR A 257 0.62 19.40 14.07
CA TYR A 257 1.82 18.95 14.76
C TYR A 257 2.67 20.13 15.21
N ASP A 258 3.03 20.17 16.49
CA ASP A 258 4.13 21.00 17.04
C ASP A 258 5.28 20.06 17.43
N ILE A 259 6.36 20.10 16.66
CA ILE A 259 7.50 19.19 16.79
C ILE A 259 8.74 19.97 17.20
N LYS A 260 9.39 19.52 18.27
CA LYS A 260 10.71 19.99 18.69
C LYS A 260 11.68 18.83 18.68
N GLY A 261 12.61 18.83 17.73
CA GLY A 261 13.62 17.80 17.56
C GLY A 261 15.02 18.31 17.92
N MET A 262 15.81 17.47 18.57
CA MET A 262 17.24 17.69 18.76
C MET A 262 18.00 16.49 18.24
N ILE A 263 19.03 16.75 17.43
CA ILE A 263 19.96 15.73 16.97
C ILE A 263 21.35 16.14 17.41
N GLY A 264 21.88 15.45 18.43
CA GLY A 264 23.21 15.75 18.96
C GLY A 264 24.34 15.06 18.19
N ARG A 265 25.58 15.23 18.66
CA ARG A 265 26.78 14.55 18.10
C ARG A 265 26.75 13.02 18.19
N LYS A 266 25.85 12.46 19.03
CA LYS A 266 25.62 11.02 19.17
C LYS A 266 24.58 10.46 18.20
N GLU A 267 24.03 11.30 17.32
CA GLU A 267 23.19 10.86 16.19
C GLU A 267 21.87 10.19 16.61
N VAL A 268 21.45 10.48 17.84
CA VAL A 268 20.14 10.12 18.37
C VAL A 268 19.25 11.33 18.21
N LEU A 269 18.08 11.12 17.60
CA LEU A 269 16.99 12.09 17.65
C LEU A 269 16.37 11.99 19.04
N THR A 270 16.26 13.12 19.73
CA THR A 270 15.36 13.30 20.87
C THR A 270 14.29 14.27 20.41
N ALA A 271 13.03 13.89 20.52
CA ALA A 271 11.94 14.70 20.03
C ALA A 271 10.80 14.78 21.05
N LYS A 272 10.17 15.95 21.04
CA LYS A 272 8.89 16.20 21.66
C LYS A 272 7.90 16.58 20.59
N THR A 273 6.80 15.86 20.49
CA THR A 273 5.76 16.12 19.48
C THR A 273 4.41 16.25 20.16
N LYS A 274 3.80 17.43 20.04
CA LYS A 274 2.39 17.62 20.41
C LYS A 274 1.53 17.48 19.16
N ILE A 275 0.58 16.55 19.22
CA ILE A 275 -0.40 16.31 18.16
C ILE A 275 -1.75 16.84 18.63
N THR A 276 -2.43 17.60 17.78
CA THR A 276 -3.83 17.99 17.99
C THR A 276 -4.69 17.33 16.93
N PHE A 277 -5.73 16.63 17.36
CA PHE A 277 -6.57 15.81 16.48
C PHE A 277 -8.04 15.86 16.89
N GLU A 278 -8.90 15.59 15.93
CA GLU A 278 -10.35 15.46 16.09
C GLU A 278 -10.72 13.98 16.11
N MET A 279 -11.61 13.58 17.02
CA MET A 279 -12.14 12.23 17.12
C MET A 279 -13.20 11.96 16.06
N LEU A 280 -13.01 10.90 15.27
CA LEU A 280 -13.93 10.54 14.18
C LEU A 280 -14.79 9.31 14.47
N ILE A 281 -14.63 8.69 15.65
CA ILE A 281 -15.45 7.57 16.10
C ILE A 281 -16.19 7.88 17.41
N PRO A 282 -17.39 7.30 17.64
CA PRO A 282 -18.11 7.48 18.89
C PRO A 282 -17.38 6.85 20.08
N SER A 283 -17.26 7.62 21.18
CA SER A 283 -16.93 7.16 22.54
C SER A 283 -15.80 6.13 22.67
N THR A 284 -14.54 6.48 22.33
CA THR A 284 -13.38 5.56 22.44
C THR A 284 -12.39 5.96 23.55
N GLN A 285 -11.76 4.98 24.18
CA GLN A 285 -10.57 5.14 25.04
C GLN A 285 -9.28 4.60 24.40
N MET A 286 -9.37 3.98 23.22
CA MET A 286 -8.26 3.22 22.63
C MET A 286 -7.91 3.78 21.26
N LEU A 287 -6.63 4.12 21.06
CA LEU A 287 -6.11 4.63 19.80
C LEU A 287 -4.97 3.76 19.28
N GLU A 288 -4.90 3.61 17.96
CA GLU A 288 -3.74 3.05 17.27
C GLU A 288 -3.05 4.18 16.50
N MET A 289 -1.75 4.34 16.76
CA MET A 289 -0.86 5.25 16.06
C MET A 289 0.33 4.49 15.50
N SER A 290 1.12 5.14 14.66
CA SER A 290 2.35 4.59 14.08
C SER A 290 3.56 5.41 14.51
N LEU A 291 4.68 4.75 14.74
CA LEU A 291 5.98 5.39 14.99
C LEU A 291 7.11 4.46 14.55
N HIS A 292 8.20 5.01 14.02
CA HIS A 292 9.35 4.22 13.55
C HIS A 292 9.88 3.27 14.66
N PRO A 293 10.13 1.98 14.37
CA PRO A 293 10.52 0.97 15.37
C PRO A 293 11.76 1.34 16.20
N GLU A 294 12.73 2.04 15.61
CA GLU A 294 13.95 2.45 16.32
C GLU A 294 13.77 3.65 17.27
N LEU A 295 12.57 4.27 17.30
CA LEU A 295 12.23 5.35 18.22
C LEU A 295 11.55 4.77 19.46
N ILE A 296 12.11 4.99 20.64
CA ILE A 296 11.59 4.56 21.93
C ILE A 296 10.73 5.71 22.50
N VAL A 297 9.51 5.40 22.95
CA VAL A 297 8.63 6.38 23.59
C VAL A 297 8.94 6.39 25.08
N ASP A 298 9.39 7.52 25.60
CA ASP A 298 9.69 7.69 27.02
C ASP A 298 8.40 7.94 27.82
N SER A 299 7.51 8.78 27.29
CA SER A 299 6.20 9.07 27.89
C SER A 299 5.24 9.71 26.89
N ILE A 300 3.95 9.62 27.19
CA ILE A 300 2.86 10.31 26.51
C ILE A 300 2.07 11.05 27.60
N MET A 301 1.80 12.33 27.38
CA MET A 301 1.00 13.16 28.29
C MET A 301 -0.28 13.61 27.60
N ASP A 302 -1.37 13.70 28.34
CA ASP A 302 -2.60 14.35 27.89
C ASP A 302 -2.53 15.87 28.01
N GLU A 303 -3.62 16.56 27.68
CA GLU A 303 -3.70 18.02 27.73
C GLU A 303 -3.60 18.61 29.14
N SER A 304 -3.89 17.82 30.17
CA SER A 304 -3.76 18.21 31.58
C SER A 304 -2.34 18.00 32.11
N GLY A 305 -1.49 17.30 31.35
CA GLY A 305 -0.12 16.94 31.73
C GLY A 305 -0.04 15.61 32.49
N GLU A 306 -1.12 14.84 32.55
CA GLU A 306 -1.14 13.53 33.20
C GLU A 306 -0.61 12.45 32.24
N PRO A 307 0.16 11.45 32.73
CA PRO A 307 0.64 10.35 31.91
C PRO A 307 -0.50 9.53 31.30
N VAL A 308 -0.32 9.10 30.06
CA VAL A 308 -1.25 8.24 29.33
C VAL A 308 -0.63 6.85 29.14
N ASN A 309 -1.43 5.81 29.39
CA ASN A 309 -0.97 4.43 29.20
C ASN A 309 -0.78 4.12 27.71
N PHE A 310 0.29 3.42 27.38
CA PHE A 310 0.53 2.92 26.02
C PHE A 310 1.12 1.52 26.03
N MET A 311 0.96 0.82 24.92
CA MET A 311 1.58 -0.48 24.67
C MET A 311 2.39 -0.38 23.40
N ARG A 312 3.66 -0.70 23.54
CA ARG A 312 4.58 -0.81 22.44
C ARG A 312 5.60 -1.88 22.75
N TYR A 313 6.12 -2.50 21.70
CA TYR A 313 7.25 -3.38 21.87
C TYR A 313 8.57 -2.59 21.87
N GLU A 314 9.43 -2.84 22.87
CA GLU A 314 10.63 -2.02 23.15
C GLU A 314 11.98 -2.74 22.99
N LYS A 315 12.05 -4.02 22.58
CA LYS A 315 13.39 -4.60 22.28
C LYS A 315 13.89 -4.09 20.92
N ASN A 316 15.21 -4.16 20.72
CA ASN A 316 15.92 -3.87 19.47
C ASN A 316 15.41 -4.73 18.30
N SER A 317 14.21 -4.46 17.79
CA SER A 317 13.62 -5.13 16.65
C SER A 317 13.21 -4.08 15.61
N ASN A 318 13.63 -4.28 14.37
CA ASN A 318 13.25 -3.43 13.24
C ASN A 318 11.78 -3.69 12.80
N LYS A 319 10.95 -4.29 13.66
CA LYS A 319 9.76 -5.05 13.24
C LYS A 319 8.42 -4.48 13.74
N SER A 320 8.39 -3.60 14.75
CA SER A 320 7.12 -3.06 15.28
C SER A 320 6.88 -1.58 14.96
N ARG A 321 5.80 -1.31 14.21
CA ARG A 321 5.35 0.03 13.81
C ARG A 321 4.19 0.59 14.64
N PRO A 322 3.22 -0.22 15.12
CA PRO A 322 2.10 0.32 15.88
C PRO A 322 2.50 0.77 17.29
N LEU A 323 1.86 1.85 17.73
CA LEU A 323 1.84 2.37 19.09
C LEU A 323 0.37 2.39 19.52
N TYR A 324 0.03 1.56 20.50
CA TYR A 324 -1.34 1.47 21.02
C TYR A 324 -1.45 2.35 22.27
N ILE A 325 -2.48 3.18 22.34
CA ILE A 325 -2.66 4.17 23.41
C ILE A 325 -4.00 3.91 24.10
N ILE A 326 -4.02 3.99 25.42
CA ILE A 326 -5.22 3.96 26.25
C ILE A 326 -5.36 5.34 26.91
N MET A 327 -6.33 6.12 26.44
CA MET A 327 -6.61 7.47 26.94
C MET A 327 -7.18 7.42 28.37
N ASN A 328 -6.87 8.48 29.14
CA ASN A 328 -7.30 8.60 30.53
C ASN A 328 -8.83 8.65 30.69
N HIS A 329 -9.51 9.20 29.67
CA HIS A 329 -10.97 9.31 29.62
C HIS A 329 -11.51 8.95 28.23
N PRO A 330 -12.75 8.46 28.12
CA PRO A 330 -13.39 8.24 26.82
C PRO A 330 -13.58 9.55 26.07
N ALA A 331 -13.17 9.57 24.81
CA ALA A 331 -13.34 10.68 23.90
C ALA A 331 -14.57 10.47 23.01
N GLN A 332 -15.35 11.52 22.82
CA GLN A 332 -16.57 11.50 22.01
C GLN A 332 -16.29 11.94 20.57
N PHE A 333 -17.20 11.60 19.65
CA PHE A 333 -17.13 12.06 18.27
C PHE A 333 -17.11 13.60 18.20
N GLY A 334 -16.19 14.17 17.44
CA GLY A 334 -16.00 15.61 17.30
C GLY A 334 -15.17 16.26 18.42
N ASP A 335 -14.80 15.52 19.47
CA ASP A 335 -13.87 16.04 20.48
C ASP A 335 -12.53 16.39 19.83
N THR A 336 -11.98 17.55 20.19
CA THR A 336 -10.63 17.95 19.81
C THR A 336 -9.71 17.73 21.00
N LEU A 337 -8.74 16.83 20.84
CA LEU A 337 -7.81 16.44 21.89
C LEU A 337 -6.37 16.76 21.50
N ALA A 338 -5.48 16.74 22.51
CA ALA A 338 -4.06 16.81 22.30
C ALA A 338 -3.30 15.75 23.11
N LEU A 339 -2.28 15.17 22.48
CA LEU A 339 -1.32 14.28 23.13
C LEU A 339 0.09 14.80 22.89
N GLU A 340 0.91 14.84 23.94
CA GLU A 340 2.32 15.22 23.85
C GLU A 340 3.21 13.99 24.06
N PHE A 341 3.99 13.66 23.04
CA PHE A 341 4.86 12.49 22.98
C PHE A 341 6.30 12.92 23.23
N PHE A 342 6.99 12.18 24.10
CA PHE A 342 8.43 12.30 24.34
C PHE A 342 9.08 11.00 23.91
N TYR A 343 10.02 11.09 22.97
CA TYR A 343 10.63 9.90 22.38
C TYR A 343 12.05 10.17 21.92
N SER A 344 12.85 9.11 21.87
CA SER A 344 14.21 9.18 21.38
C SER A 344 14.65 7.92 20.67
N GLY A 345 15.59 8.03 19.74
CA GLY A 345 16.09 6.86 19.03
C GLY A 345 17.02 7.20 17.88
N LYS A 346 17.56 6.16 17.27
CA LYS A 346 18.35 6.31 16.05
C LYS A 346 17.37 6.38 14.88
N VAL A 347 17.53 7.40 14.05
CA VAL A 347 16.72 7.63 12.84
C VAL A 347 17.60 7.75 11.60
N SER A 348 18.81 7.21 11.73
CA SER A 348 19.92 7.50 10.86
C SER A 348 20.84 6.32 10.68
N LYS A 349 21.44 6.26 9.51
CA LYS A 349 22.50 5.33 9.18
C LYS A 349 23.79 6.10 8.93
N LYS A 350 24.91 5.44 9.23
CA LYS A 350 26.24 5.94 8.85
C LYS A 350 26.68 5.34 7.54
N TYR A 351 27.06 6.19 6.59
CA TYR A 351 27.75 5.79 5.37
C TYR A 351 29.01 6.65 5.23
N ALA A 352 30.17 6.01 5.05
CA ALA A 352 31.47 6.67 4.94
C ALA A 352 31.78 7.73 6.04
N GLY A 353 31.30 7.51 7.27
CA GLY A 353 31.48 8.44 8.40
C GLY A 353 30.52 9.64 8.40
N GLN A 354 29.65 9.76 7.40
CA GLN A 354 28.59 10.75 7.31
C GLN A 354 27.26 10.15 7.77
N PHE A 355 26.51 10.98 8.50
CA PHE A 355 25.18 10.66 8.99
C PHE A 355 24.17 10.92 7.88
N TYR A 356 23.34 9.93 7.59
CA TYR A 356 22.21 10.06 6.71
C TYR A 356 20.96 9.68 7.47
N MET A 357 20.06 10.65 7.55
CA MET A 357 18.70 10.41 7.98
C MET A 357 18.06 9.41 7.01
N THR A 358 17.53 8.29 7.53
CA THR A 358 16.63 7.41 6.77
C THR A 358 15.16 7.53 7.21
N PRO A 359 14.59 8.71 7.44
CA PRO A 359 13.17 8.82 7.68
C PRO A 359 12.48 8.91 6.32
N GLY A 360 11.68 7.89 6.04
CA GLY A 360 10.41 8.15 5.37
C GLY A 360 9.52 9.00 6.30
N SER A 361 8.21 8.99 6.12
CA SER A 361 7.29 9.82 6.92
C SER A 361 7.03 9.34 8.36
N ASN A 362 7.74 8.34 8.89
CA ASN A 362 7.37 7.64 10.13
C ASN A 362 8.21 8.01 11.38
N TRP A 363 9.00 9.08 11.33
CA TRP A 363 9.87 9.52 12.43
C TRP A 363 9.17 10.32 13.54
N TYR A 364 7.87 10.56 13.39
CA TYR A 364 6.99 11.18 14.38
C TYR A 364 5.71 10.35 14.55
N PRO A 365 5.02 10.42 15.69
CA PRO A 365 3.80 9.65 15.89
C PRO A 365 2.73 10.13 14.91
N GLY A 366 2.05 9.22 14.22
CA GLY A 366 1.01 9.58 13.24
C GLY A 366 -0.14 8.58 13.20
N SER A 367 -1.26 8.96 12.61
CA SER A 367 -2.36 8.04 12.31
C SER A 367 -2.05 7.19 11.07
N TYR A 368 -2.80 6.10 10.90
CA TYR A 368 -2.82 5.32 9.66
C TYR A 368 -3.76 5.91 8.58
N SER A 369 -4.44 7.02 8.89
CA SER A 369 -5.31 7.72 7.93
C SER A 369 -4.49 8.50 6.91
N THR A 370 -5.12 8.85 5.78
CA THR A 370 -4.54 9.69 4.73
C THR A 370 -4.74 11.19 5.01
N ASP A 371 -5.09 11.56 6.24
CA ASP A 371 -5.38 12.93 6.62
C ASP A 371 -4.18 13.87 6.47
N ARG A 372 -4.49 15.13 6.19
CA ARG A 372 -3.52 16.21 6.02
C ARG A 372 -3.49 17.11 7.23
N ALA A 373 -2.28 17.42 7.71
CA ALA A 373 -2.06 18.25 8.89
C ALA A 373 -1.15 19.45 8.59
N LEU A 374 -1.22 20.45 9.47
CA LEU A 374 -0.24 21.53 9.56
C LEU A 374 0.93 21.12 10.47
N PHE A 375 2.10 21.72 10.26
CA PHE A 375 3.32 21.43 11.02
C PHE A 375 4.05 22.72 11.39
N ASP A 376 4.37 22.89 12.67
CA ASP A 376 5.38 23.83 13.19
C ASP A 376 6.52 22.98 13.75
N MET A 377 7.71 23.08 13.15
CA MET A 377 8.85 22.22 13.48
C MET A 377 10.06 23.06 13.85
N GLU A 378 10.64 22.82 15.02
CA GLU A 378 11.91 23.40 15.45
C GLU A 378 12.96 22.29 15.61
N PHE A 379 14.13 22.50 15.02
CA PHE A 379 15.24 21.55 15.09
C PHE A 379 16.51 22.19 15.63
N HIS A 380 17.15 21.49 16.57
CA HIS A 380 18.43 21.83 17.18
C HIS A 380 19.47 20.80 16.73
N THR A 381 20.41 21.22 15.87
CA THR A 381 21.38 20.34 15.22
C THR A 381 22.80 20.90 15.35
N PRO A 382 23.87 20.10 15.16
CA PRO A 382 25.23 20.60 15.33
C PRO A 382 25.60 21.55 14.19
N LYS A 383 26.28 22.67 14.50
CA LYS A 383 26.57 23.76 13.55
C LYS A 383 27.29 23.37 12.26
N ASN A 384 27.98 22.24 12.23
CA ASN A 384 28.77 21.77 11.11
C ASN A 384 27.93 21.00 10.07
N TYR A 385 26.69 20.65 10.39
CA TYR A 385 25.79 19.98 9.45
C TYR A 385 24.82 20.97 8.79
N ARG A 386 24.43 20.66 7.56
CA ARG A 386 23.24 21.26 6.95
C ARG A 386 22.02 20.49 7.43
N PHE A 387 20.94 21.21 7.69
CA PHE A 387 19.65 20.65 8.03
C PHE A 387 18.60 21.26 7.10
N ILE A 388 17.81 20.41 6.44
CA ILE A 388 16.77 20.78 5.49
C ILE A 388 15.53 19.95 5.82
N ALA A 389 14.35 20.58 5.85
CA ALA A 389 13.08 19.89 6.07
C ALA A 389 12.01 20.32 5.05
N THR A 390 10.93 19.56 4.98
CA THR A 390 9.72 19.91 4.24
C THR A 390 9.14 21.24 4.77
N GLY A 391 8.61 22.08 3.88
CA GLY A 391 7.95 23.35 4.22
C GLY A 391 8.84 24.58 4.10
N ASN A 392 8.41 25.68 4.71
CA ASN A 392 9.09 26.97 4.63
C ASN A 392 10.02 27.16 5.83
N LEU A 393 11.30 27.46 5.57
CA LEU A 393 12.23 27.91 6.60
C LEU A 393 11.83 29.33 7.03
N VAL A 394 11.35 29.47 8.27
CA VAL A 394 10.91 30.77 8.82
C VAL A 394 11.94 31.40 9.75
N GLU A 395 12.85 30.59 10.30
CA GLU A 395 13.93 31.07 11.16
C GLU A 395 15.16 30.17 11.04
N SER A 396 16.34 30.78 11.03
CA SER A 396 17.62 30.08 11.16
C SER A 396 18.57 30.94 11.99
N ARG A 397 19.09 30.39 13.08
CA ARG A 397 20.02 31.09 13.96
C ARG A 397 21.06 30.14 14.53
N MET A 398 22.20 30.70 14.92
CA MET A 398 23.29 29.97 15.56
C MET A 398 23.33 30.32 17.04
N GLU A 399 23.29 29.30 17.90
CA GLU A 399 23.48 29.44 19.35
C GLU A 399 24.68 28.57 19.78
N SER A 400 25.83 29.20 19.98
CA SER A 400 27.10 28.53 20.30
C SER A 400 27.51 27.48 19.25
N ASP A 401 27.36 26.19 19.57
CA ASP A 401 27.70 25.05 18.71
C ASP A 401 26.46 24.40 18.06
N THR A 402 25.29 25.01 18.21
CA THR A 402 23.99 24.49 17.76
C THR A 402 23.39 25.40 16.70
N LEU A 403 23.04 24.82 15.55
CA LEU A 403 22.17 25.41 14.55
C LEU A 403 20.70 25.17 14.98
N ILE A 404 19.94 26.24 15.12
CA ILE A 404 18.50 26.17 15.38
C ILE A 404 17.76 26.63 14.12
N THR A 405 16.84 25.79 13.64
CA THR A 405 15.98 26.11 12.48
C THR A 405 14.53 25.89 12.80
N ARG A 406 13.66 26.76 12.28
CA ARG A 406 12.20 26.61 12.37
C ARG A 406 11.58 26.52 10.99
N TRP A 407 10.70 25.55 10.82
CA TRP A 407 10.06 25.19 9.57
C TRP A 407 8.54 25.16 9.75
N LYS A 408 7.81 25.69 8.77
CA LYS A 408 6.34 25.71 8.79
C LYS A 408 5.74 25.17 7.51
N ILE A 409 4.73 24.33 7.67
CA ILE A 409 3.83 23.93 6.59
C ILE A 409 2.63 24.87 6.59
N THR A 410 2.41 25.58 5.49
CA THR A 410 1.33 26.58 5.37
C THR A 410 0.09 26.06 4.64
N ARG A 411 0.16 24.84 4.11
CA ARG A 411 -0.97 24.12 3.49
C ARG A 411 -0.98 22.71 4.03
N PRO A 412 -2.10 22.19 4.56
CA PRO A 412 -2.14 20.86 5.13
C PRO A 412 -1.53 19.81 4.18
N THR A 413 -0.65 18.99 4.72
CA THR A 413 0.02 17.90 4.00
C THR A 413 -0.06 16.62 4.80
N ARG A 414 -0.01 15.49 4.10
CA ARG A 414 -0.04 14.16 4.72
C ARG A 414 1.22 13.87 5.52
N ASN A 415 2.38 14.26 4.99
CA ASN A 415 3.65 13.94 5.62
C ASN A 415 4.73 15.01 5.42
N VAL A 416 5.76 14.90 6.27
CA VAL A 416 6.99 15.70 6.24
C VAL A 416 8.21 14.81 6.47
N SER A 417 9.33 15.23 5.89
CA SER A 417 10.64 14.60 6.13
C SER A 417 11.72 15.68 6.30
N PHE A 418 12.90 15.24 6.67
CA PHE A 418 14.08 16.09 6.77
C PHE A 418 15.35 15.31 6.43
N SER A 419 16.35 16.06 5.95
CA SER A 419 17.70 15.57 5.68
C SER A 419 18.72 16.38 6.46
N MET A 420 19.75 15.70 6.94
CA MET A 420 20.87 16.31 7.65
C MET A 420 22.16 15.62 7.24
N GLY A 421 23.22 16.40 6.98
CA GLY A 421 24.48 15.86 6.48
C GLY A 421 25.53 16.95 6.19
N LEU A 422 26.73 16.51 5.79
CA LEU A 422 27.81 17.39 5.33
C LEU A 422 27.62 17.71 3.85
N MET A 423 26.61 18.51 3.56
CA MET A 423 26.20 18.83 2.19
C MET A 423 26.64 20.23 1.76
N ASN A 424 27.00 20.36 0.49
CA ASN A 424 27.09 21.66 -0.17
C ASN A 424 25.72 22.09 -0.68
N LYS A 425 25.48 23.39 -0.75
CA LYS A 425 24.24 23.97 -1.25
C LYS A 425 24.48 24.64 -2.61
N TYR A 426 23.64 24.32 -3.59
CA TYR A 426 23.66 24.93 -4.92
C TYR A 426 22.27 25.51 -5.23
N ASP A 427 22.21 26.76 -5.67
CA ASP A 427 20.96 27.48 -5.95
C ASP A 427 20.82 27.77 -7.43
N PHE A 428 19.67 27.42 -8.00
CA PHE A 428 19.32 27.64 -9.39
C PHE A 428 18.05 28.47 -9.47
N LYS A 429 18.14 29.62 -10.15
CA LYS A 429 17.03 30.56 -10.30
C LYS A 429 16.70 30.72 -11.77
N GLU A 430 15.55 30.20 -12.14
CA GLU A 430 14.99 30.32 -13.48
C GLU A 430 13.81 31.29 -13.49
N LYS A 431 13.54 31.86 -14.66
CA LYS A 431 12.36 32.70 -14.85
C LYS A 431 11.10 31.84 -14.73
N ASP A 432 10.08 32.35 -14.05
CA ASP A 432 8.74 31.75 -13.91
C ASP A 432 8.69 30.39 -13.18
N LEU A 433 9.81 29.97 -12.57
CA LEU A 433 9.90 28.76 -11.74
C LEU A 433 10.25 29.11 -10.28
N PRO A 434 9.92 28.23 -9.32
CA PRO A 434 10.41 28.38 -7.95
C PRO A 434 11.93 28.31 -7.89
N LEU A 435 12.52 28.90 -6.85
CA LEU A 435 13.93 28.68 -6.54
C LEU A 435 14.17 27.18 -6.34
N LEU A 436 15.17 26.63 -7.00
CA LEU A 436 15.65 25.28 -6.80
C LEU A 436 16.91 25.33 -5.93
N SER A 437 16.93 24.56 -4.84
CA SER A 437 18.14 24.31 -4.06
C SER A 437 18.48 22.83 -4.01
N ILE A 438 19.72 22.50 -4.34
CA ILE A 438 20.25 21.14 -4.29
C ILE A 438 21.27 21.05 -3.13
N TYR A 439 21.13 20.01 -2.31
CA TYR A 439 21.97 19.71 -1.16
C TYR A 439 22.60 18.32 -1.31
N PHE A 440 23.91 18.23 -1.54
CA PHE A 440 24.61 16.94 -1.66
C PHE A 440 26.13 17.07 -1.44
N ASP A 441 26.79 15.94 -1.22
CA ASP A 441 28.25 15.80 -1.20
C ASP A 441 28.77 15.22 -2.54
N LYS A 442 29.33 16.12 -3.34
CA LYS A 442 29.90 15.80 -4.64
C LYS A 442 31.06 14.80 -4.58
N GLU A 443 31.93 14.89 -3.57
CA GLU A 443 33.09 14.01 -3.49
C GLU A 443 32.70 12.61 -3.03
N LEU A 444 31.71 12.51 -2.12
CA LEU A 444 31.12 11.24 -1.74
C LEU A 444 30.52 10.51 -2.95
N HIS A 445 29.69 11.18 -3.75
CA HIS A 445 29.06 10.54 -4.90
C HIS A 445 30.07 10.11 -5.97
N LYS A 446 31.18 10.86 -6.13
CA LYS A 446 32.32 10.42 -6.95
C LYS A 446 32.97 9.16 -6.38
N ASP A 447 33.18 9.09 -5.06
CA ASP A 447 33.75 7.92 -4.40
C ASP A 447 32.85 6.69 -4.48
N ILE A 448 31.54 6.86 -4.29
CA ILE A 448 30.54 5.79 -4.47
C ILE A 448 30.58 5.28 -5.92
N ALA A 449 30.57 6.18 -6.91
CA ALA A 449 30.65 5.82 -8.32
C ALA A 449 31.94 5.03 -8.65
N ARG A 450 33.10 5.46 -8.10
CA ARG A 450 34.39 4.75 -8.26
C ARG A 450 34.33 3.31 -7.73
N ASN A 451 33.65 3.10 -6.60
CA ASN A 451 33.61 1.82 -5.91
C ASN A 451 32.52 0.87 -6.44
N LEU A 452 31.44 1.39 -7.04
CA LEU A 452 30.34 0.56 -7.57
C LEU A 452 30.71 -0.18 -8.86
N SER A 453 31.39 0.47 -9.81
CA SER A 453 31.87 -0.20 -11.02
C SER A 453 32.92 0.64 -11.77
N PRO A 454 34.04 0.03 -12.24
CA PRO A 454 35.00 0.69 -13.12
C PRO A 454 34.40 1.18 -14.46
N ALA A 455 33.24 0.64 -14.86
CA ALA A 455 32.52 1.04 -16.07
C ALA A 455 31.64 2.28 -15.88
N ILE A 456 31.38 2.68 -14.62
CA ILE A 456 30.77 3.97 -14.31
C ILE A 456 31.89 5.01 -14.45
N LYS A 457 31.85 5.80 -15.53
CA LYS A 457 32.81 6.90 -15.72
C LYS A 457 32.64 7.90 -14.58
N THR A 458 33.72 8.20 -13.89
CA THR A 458 33.75 9.02 -12.66
C THR A 458 34.04 10.49 -12.92
N ALA A 459 33.67 11.02 -14.09
CA ALA A 459 34.11 12.35 -14.49
C ALA A 459 33.09 13.10 -15.34
N GLY A 460 32.20 13.81 -14.66
CA GLY A 460 31.61 15.05 -15.13
C GLY A 460 31.76 16.07 -14.01
N THR A 461 32.23 17.25 -14.38
CA THR A 461 32.61 18.27 -13.41
C THR A 461 31.41 18.86 -12.68
N ASP A 462 30.16 18.59 -13.11
CA ASP A 462 28.99 19.39 -12.71
C ASP A 462 27.70 18.56 -12.49
N ILE A 463 27.76 17.49 -11.69
CA ILE A 463 26.60 16.66 -11.28
C ILE A 463 25.40 17.53 -10.85
N GLN A 464 25.65 18.63 -10.14
CA GLN A 464 24.61 19.55 -9.68
C GLN A 464 23.85 20.22 -10.83
N GLU A 465 24.53 20.52 -11.94
CA GLU A 465 23.94 21.17 -13.12
C GLU A 465 23.07 20.16 -13.87
N GLU A 466 23.55 18.91 -14.04
CA GLU A 466 22.78 17.84 -14.70
C GLU A 466 21.47 17.55 -13.95
N VAL A 467 21.55 17.38 -12.62
CA VAL A 467 20.36 17.18 -11.79
C VAL A 467 19.45 18.40 -11.84
N ALA A 468 20.02 19.61 -11.81
CA ALA A 468 19.23 20.83 -11.90
C ALA A 468 18.52 20.95 -13.24
N GLU A 469 19.18 20.64 -14.36
CA GLU A 469 18.61 20.66 -15.70
C GLU A 469 17.40 19.73 -15.81
N ASP A 470 17.54 18.47 -15.37
CA ASP A 470 16.42 17.51 -15.39
C ASP A 470 15.23 17.99 -14.56
N VAL A 471 15.50 18.54 -13.38
CA VAL A 471 14.46 19.02 -12.46
C VAL A 471 13.78 20.27 -13.01
N ILE A 472 14.55 21.22 -13.54
CA ILE A 472 14.03 22.46 -14.14
C ILE A 472 13.17 22.14 -15.36
N ASN A 473 13.66 21.28 -16.24
CA ASN A 473 12.94 20.87 -17.45
C ASN A 473 11.68 20.07 -17.09
N SER A 474 11.75 19.18 -16.10
CA SER A 474 10.57 18.48 -15.56
C SER A 474 9.54 19.45 -14.96
N LEU A 475 9.98 20.42 -14.16
CA LEU A 475 9.10 21.43 -13.58
C LEU A 475 8.39 22.26 -14.65
N ARG A 476 9.08 22.65 -15.73
CA ARG A 476 8.48 23.35 -16.87
C ARG A 476 7.45 22.46 -17.56
N LEU A 477 7.87 21.28 -17.99
CA LEU A 477 7.04 20.34 -18.74
C LEU A 477 5.75 19.99 -17.99
N PHE A 478 5.85 19.65 -16.71
CA PHE A 478 4.70 19.24 -15.91
C PHE A 478 3.83 20.42 -15.49
N SER A 479 4.42 21.61 -15.27
CA SER A 479 3.63 22.82 -15.07
C SER A 479 2.81 23.18 -16.31
N ASP A 480 3.41 23.04 -17.49
CA ASP A 480 2.73 23.28 -18.76
C ASP A 480 1.62 22.26 -18.99
N TYR A 481 1.85 20.96 -18.74
CA TYR A 481 0.83 19.93 -18.95
C TYR A 481 -0.27 19.93 -17.90
N PHE A 482 0.06 19.96 -16.61
CA PHE A 482 -0.89 19.67 -15.53
C PHE A 482 -1.35 20.92 -14.78
N GLY A 483 -0.64 22.03 -14.91
CA GLY A 483 -0.89 23.28 -14.21
C GLY A 483 0.18 23.60 -13.18
N ALA A 484 0.16 24.84 -12.68
CA ALA A 484 1.25 25.42 -11.90
C ALA A 484 1.66 24.60 -10.67
N TYR A 485 2.98 24.51 -10.47
CA TYR A 485 3.60 23.94 -9.27
C TYR A 485 3.02 24.51 -7.98
N SER A 486 2.83 23.62 -6.99
CA SER A 486 2.02 23.90 -5.81
C SER A 486 2.74 24.55 -4.64
N PHE A 487 4.05 24.39 -4.55
CA PHE A 487 4.78 24.67 -3.32
C PHE A 487 5.67 25.89 -3.51
N GLY A 488 6.36 26.29 -2.44
CA GLY A 488 7.28 27.42 -2.48
C GLY A 488 8.57 27.05 -3.21
N GLN A 489 9.68 27.03 -2.48
CA GLN A 489 10.96 26.57 -3.00
C GLN A 489 10.93 25.06 -3.29
N MET A 490 11.56 24.63 -4.39
CA MET A 490 11.89 23.21 -4.61
C MET A 490 13.23 22.91 -3.95
N ARG A 491 13.28 21.90 -3.08
CA ARG A 491 14.53 21.43 -2.47
C ARG A 491 14.80 20.00 -2.84
N ILE A 492 16.07 19.68 -3.00
CA ILE A 492 16.54 18.32 -3.27
C ILE A 492 17.68 18.01 -2.30
N SER A 493 17.61 16.89 -1.62
CA SER A 493 18.76 16.36 -0.87
C SER A 493 19.11 14.96 -1.31
N GLU A 494 20.40 14.63 -1.25
CA GLU A 494 20.84 13.24 -1.36
C GLU A 494 20.28 12.38 -0.21
N THR A 495 20.02 11.11 -0.52
CA THR A 495 19.83 10.05 0.47
C THR A 495 20.64 8.83 0.06
N MET A 496 21.09 8.05 1.04
CA MET A 496 21.86 6.81 0.80
C MET A 496 20.95 5.60 0.51
N ALA A 497 19.71 5.86 0.10
CA ALA A 497 18.78 4.85 -0.38
C ALA A 497 19.03 4.52 -1.87
N MET A 498 18.51 3.39 -2.32
CA MET A 498 18.53 2.98 -3.73
C MET A 498 17.32 3.49 -4.54
N HIS A 499 16.41 4.22 -3.88
CA HIS A 499 15.23 4.85 -4.48
C HIS A 499 15.13 6.31 -4.04
N GLY A 500 14.33 7.11 -4.75
CA GLY A 500 13.92 8.44 -4.31
C GLY A 500 12.65 8.41 -3.47
N GLU A 501 12.33 9.54 -2.84
CA GLU A 501 11.04 9.80 -2.22
C GLU A 501 10.70 11.29 -2.36
N ALA A 502 9.43 11.58 -2.66
CA ALA A 502 8.93 12.95 -2.82
C ALA A 502 8.03 13.38 -1.66
N PHE A 503 8.33 14.57 -1.13
CA PHE A 503 7.55 15.29 -0.12
C PHE A 503 7.13 16.66 -0.70
N PRO A 504 6.16 17.37 -0.07
CA PRO A 504 5.74 18.70 -0.48
C PRO A 504 6.90 19.70 -0.65
N GLY A 505 7.28 19.96 -1.91
CA GLY A 505 8.41 20.82 -2.28
C GLY A 505 9.78 20.37 -1.80
N PHE A 506 9.93 19.09 -1.49
CA PHE A 506 11.20 18.52 -1.05
C PHE A 506 11.38 17.10 -1.59
N LEU A 507 12.45 16.84 -2.33
CA LEU A 507 12.79 15.52 -2.87
C LEU A 507 14.00 14.95 -2.15
N HIS A 508 13.91 13.68 -1.78
CA HIS A 508 15.06 12.85 -1.45
C HIS A 508 15.44 12.07 -2.71
N LEU A 509 16.65 12.26 -3.21
CA LEU A 509 17.16 11.51 -4.36
C LEU A 509 18.16 10.45 -3.89
N GLY A 510 17.86 9.18 -4.19
CA GLY A 510 18.73 8.05 -3.88
C GLY A 510 20.02 8.04 -4.71
N VAL A 511 21.00 7.23 -4.30
CA VAL A 511 22.33 7.12 -4.93
C VAL A 511 22.29 7.01 -6.46
N PRO A 512 21.40 6.19 -7.08
CA PRO A 512 21.34 6.08 -8.55
C PRO A 512 20.98 7.37 -9.29
N ALA A 513 20.30 8.31 -8.63
CA ALA A 513 19.95 9.60 -9.25
C ALA A 513 21.15 10.56 -9.36
N TRP A 514 22.29 10.23 -8.75
CA TRP A 514 23.50 11.08 -8.71
C TRP A 514 24.67 10.52 -9.53
N ILE A 515 24.47 9.38 -10.21
CA ILE A 515 25.47 8.79 -11.10
C ILE A 515 25.21 9.18 -12.56
N GLN A 516 26.28 9.22 -13.36
CA GLN A 516 26.38 10.14 -14.48
C GLN A 516 26.15 9.55 -15.88
N ARG A 517 25.80 8.27 -15.99
CA ARG A 517 25.62 7.65 -17.32
C ARG A 517 24.15 7.41 -17.58
N ASP A 518 23.58 8.26 -18.44
CA ASP A 518 22.20 8.15 -18.85
C ASP A 518 22.02 8.14 -20.38
N ASP A 519 22.84 7.34 -21.08
CA ASP A 519 22.80 7.23 -22.54
C ASP A 519 21.41 6.83 -23.09
N LYS A 520 20.52 6.30 -22.23
CA LYS A 520 19.18 5.81 -22.58
C LYS A 520 18.04 6.60 -21.92
N GLY A 521 18.33 7.62 -21.11
CA GLY A 521 17.31 8.45 -20.45
C GLY A 521 16.67 7.86 -19.18
N TYR A 522 17.07 6.69 -18.68
CA TYR A 522 16.50 6.09 -17.46
C TYR A 522 16.75 6.92 -16.19
N ILE A 523 17.95 7.49 -16.02
CA ILE A 523 18.27 8.27 -14.81
C ILE A 523 17.47 9.57 -14.81
N SER A 524 17.40 10.22 -15.97
CA SER A 524 16.64 11.45 -16.16
C SER A 524 15.14 11.17 -16.03
N ALA A 525 14.65 10.03 -16.53
CA ALA A 525 13.28 9.55 -16.29
C ALA A 525 13.01 9.37 -14.80
N SER A 526 13.94 8.76 -14.06
CA SER A 526 13.81 8.57 -12.61
C SER A 526 13.83 9.90 -11.85
N ARG A 527 14.68 10.86 -12.22
CA ARG A 527 14.63 12.21 -11.63
C ARG A 527 13.30 12.91 -11.94
N ALA A 528 12.82 12.79 -13.18
CA ALA A 528 11.55 13.34 -13.60
C ALA A 528 10.36 12.67 -12.89
N HIS A 529 10.42 11.37 -12.61
CA HIS A 529 9.45 10.62 -11.79
C HIS A 529 9.30 11.26 -10.40
N GLU A 530 10.42 11.51 -9.72
CA GLU A 530 10.39 12.14 -8.39
C GLU A 530 9.82 13.58 -8.43
N VAL A 531 10.10 14.33 -9.50
CA VAL A 531 9.52 15.67 -9.71
C VAL A 531 8.01 15.56 -10.02
N ALA A 532 7.58 14.57 -10.79
CA ALA A 532 6.18 14.34 -11.14
C ALA A 532 5.32 14.07 -9.90
N HIS A 533 5.91 13.50 -8.83
CA HIS A 533 5.19 13.27 -7.60
C HIS A 533 4.61 14.55 -6.94
N GLN A 534 5.16 15.72 -7.27
CA GLN A 534 4.62 17.01 -6.82
C GLN A 534 3.18 17.27 -7.34
N TRP A 535 2.79 16.60 -8.43
CA TRP A 535 1.42 16.55 -8.93
C TRP A 535 0.72 15.25 -8.52
N TRP A 536 1.40 14.10 -8.60
CA TRP A 536 0.82 12.76 -8.41
C TRP A 536 1.40 12.06 -7.17
N GLY A 537 0.59 11.82 -6.13
CA GLY A 537 1.05 11.25 -4.85
C GLY A 537 1.28 12.29 -3.75
N VAL A 538 1.71 13.52 -4.10
CA VAL A 538 1.73 14.66 -3.15
C VAL A 538 0.59 15.65 -3.44
N GLY A 539 0.41 15.99 -4.71
CA GLY A 539 -0.63 16.92 -5.15
C GLY A 539 -2.02 16.30 -5.10
N VAL A 540 -2.22 15.23 -5.87
CA VAL A 540 -3.39 14.35 -5.88
C VAL A 540 -2.97 13.02 -5.27
N GLU A 541 -3.60 12.60 -4.18
CA GLU A 541 -3.26 11.36 -3.49
C GLU A 541 -4.16 10.20 -3.94
N TYR A 542 -3.76 8.97 -3.68
CA TYR A 542 -4.61 7.81 -3.87
C TYR A 542 -5.42 7.49 -2.60
N GLU A 543 -6.64 6.96 -2.76
CA GLU A 543 -7.54 6.66 -1.66
C GLU A 543 -7.14 5.42 -0.85
N THR A 544 -6.92 4.29 -1.52
CA THR A 544 -6.47 3.04 -0.88
C THR A 544 -5.29 2.44 -1.62
N TYR A 545 -4.73 1.34 -1.12
CA TYR A 545 -3.68 0.64 -1.85
C TYR A 545 -4.12 0.16 -3.24
N HIS A 546 -5.41 -0.10 -3.47
CA HIS A 546 -5.95 -0.46 -4.78
C HIS A 546 -5.71 0.63 -5.83
N ASP A 547 -5.59 1.89 -5.38
CA ASP A 547 -5.43 3.08 -6.21
C ASP A 547 -4.00 3.60 -6.26
N GLN A 548 -3.05 2.90 -5.62
CA GLN A 548 -1.66 3.34 -5.48
C GLN A 548 -0.97 3.62 -6.82
N TRP A 549 -1.41 2.94 -7.89
CA TRP A 549 -0.95 3.15 -9.26
C TRP A 549 -1.24 4.57 -9.80
N LEU A 550 -2.22 5.29 -9.23
CA LEU A 550 -2.52 6.69 -9.57
C LEU A 550 -1.40 7.65 -9.12
N SER A 551 -0.53 7.21 -8.21
CA SER A 551 0.72 7.89 -7.86
C SER A 551 1.86 7.37 -8.72
N GLU A 552 2.21 6.09 -8.55
CA GLU A 552 3.44 5.53 -9.13
C GLU A 552 3.37 5.42 -10.65
N GLY A 553 2.29 4.87 -11.20
CA GLY A 553 2.13 4.74 -12.65
C GLY A 553 2.06 6.10 -13.36
N PHE A 554 1.49 7.11 -12.69
CA PHE A 554 1.45 8.49 -13.22
C PHE A 554 2.83 9.14 -13.23
N ALA A 555 3.56 9.05 -12.12
CA ALA A 555 4.92 9.57 -12.02
C ALA A 555 5.85 8.86 -13.00
N GLU A 556 5.71 7.54 -13.15
CA GLU A 556 6.51 6.71 -14.05
C GLU A 556 6.24 7.10 -15.50
N TYR A 557 4.96 7.28 -15.87
CA TYR A 557 4.61 7.75 -17.20
C TYR A 557 5.12 9.18 -17.48
N CYS A 558 5.18 10.04 -16.46
CA CYS A 558 5.79 11.36 -16.59
C CYS A 558 7.30 11.27 -16.83
N GLY A 559 8.00 10.30 -16.23
CA GLY A 559 9.39 9.98 -16.56
C GLY A 559 9.56 9.61 -18.03
N LEU A 560 8.70 8.74 -18.57
CA LEU A 560 8.71 8.41 -20.00
C LEU A 560 8.41 9.63 -20.89
N MET A 561 7.41 10.46 -20.53
CA MET A 561 7.12 11.70 -21.27
C MET A 561 8.28 12.70 -21.24
N TYR A 562 9.01 12.77 -20.13
CA TYR A 562 10.23 13.57 -20.04
C TYR A 562 11.28 13.06 -21.04
N VAL A 563 11.51 11.75 -21.08
CA VAL A 563 12.45 11.16 -22.07
C VAL A 563 12.01 11.46 -23.49
N GLN A 564 10.72 11.36 -23.79
CA GLN A 564 10.19 11.73 -25.10
C GLN A 564 10.50 13.20 -25.46
N ALA A 565 10.36 14.11 -24.51
CA ALA A 565 10.58 15.54 -24.73
C ALA A 565 12.08 15.91 -24.83
N ALA A 566 12.93 15.30 -24.00
CA ALA A 566 14.35 15.63 -23.90
C ALA A 566 15.25 14.83 -24.86
N PHE A 567 14.92 13.57 -25.13
CA PHE A 567 15.74 12.63 -25.92
C PHE A 567 15.06 12.15 -27.21
N GLY A 568 13.77 12.46 -27.40
CA GLY A 568 13.02 12.15 -28.62
C GLY A 568 12.31 10.79 -28.60
N ASN A 569 11.52 10.54 -29.65
CA ASN A 569 10.63 9.37 -29.74
C ASN A 569 11.37 8.02 -29.78
N GLU A 570 12.59 7.96 -30.32
CA GLU A 570 13.35 6.70 -30.40
C GLU A 570 13.67 6.14 -29.02
N HIS A 571 14.20 6.99 -28.12
CA HIS A 571 14.48 6.60 -26.73
C HIS A 571 13.20 6.29 -25.95
N PHE A 572 12.14 7.09 -26.16
CA PHE A 572 10.83 6.81 -25.56
C PHE A 572 10.28 5.44 -25.97
N GLU A 573 10.33 5.10 -27.27
CA GLU A 573 9.87 3.80 -27.77
C GLU A 573 10.78 2.65 -27.31
N GLU A 574 12.09 2.87 -27.16
CA GLU A 574 13.01 1.87 -26.58
C GLU A 574 12.63 1.55 -25.13
N LEU A 575 12.48 2.56 -24.28
CA LEU A 575 12.08 2.39 -22.86
C LEU A 575 10.71 1.70 -22.74
N LEU A 576 9.75 2.13 -23.55
CA LEU A 576 8.43 1.53 -23.56
C LEU A 576 8.47 0.07 -24.04
N SER A 577 9.36 -0.26 -24.99
CA SER A 577 9.60 -1.65 -25.41
C SER A 577 10.18 -2.49 -24.30
N ASP A 578 11.13 -1.96 -23.53
CA ASP A 578 11.68 -2.65 -22.36
C ASP A 578 10.59 -2.93 -21.32
N TYR A 579 9.70 -1.98 -21.06
CA TYR A 579 8.58 -2.17 -20.12
C TYR A 579 7.64 -3.27 -20.60
N ARG A 580 7.26 -3.26 -21.88
CA ARG A 580 6.48 -4.36 -22.46
C ARG A 580 7.20 -5.69 -22.27
N ASP A 581 8.47 -5.77 -22.62
CA ASP A 581 9.19 -7.04 -22.62
C ASP A 581 9.42 -7.57 -21.20
N ASN A 582 9.67 -6.68 -20.23
CA ASN A 582 9.71 -7.00 -18.81
C ASN A 582 8.37 -7.57 -18.31
N ILE A 583 7.25 -6.90 -18.60
CA ILE A 583 5.91 -7.36 -18.21
C ILE A 583 5.59 -8.74 -18.83
N PHE A 584 5.97 -8.98 -20.09
CA PHE A 584 5.72 -10.25 -20.78
C PHE A 584 6.72 -11.37 -20.45
N SER A 585 7.79 -11.09 -19.72
CA SER A 585 8.89 -12.05 -19.52
C SER A 585 8.53 -13.25 -18.61
N ASN A 586 7.29 -13.37 -18.13
CA ASN A 586 6.74 -14.47 -17.31
C ASN A 586 7.79 -15.04 -16.36
N ARG A 587 8.03 -14.33 -15.26
CA ARG A 587 9.28 -14.36 -14.49
C ARG A 587 9.83 -15.76 -14.21
N LYS A 588 10.77 -16.18 -15.04
CA LYS A 588 11.76 -17.22 -14.76
C LYS A 588 12.92 -16.57 -14.03
N TYR A 589 12.83 -16.37 -12.71
CA TYR A 589 14.05 -16.23 -11.93
C TYR A 589 14.68 -17.62 -11.78
N LEU A 590 15.99 -17.68 -11.52
CA LEU A 590 16.78 -18.94 -11.43
C LEU A 590 16.19 -19.99 -10.45
N PHE A 591 15.22 -19.59 -9.61
CA PHE A 591 14.51 -20.42 -8.63
C PHE A 591 12.98 -20.18 -8.56
N SER A 592 12.34 -19.50 -9.53
CA SER A 592 10.87 -19.34 -9.57
C SER A 592 10.24 -20.07 -10.76
N SER A 593 9.18 -20.85 -10.51
CA SER A 593 8.18 -21.15 -11.54
C SER A 593 7.49 -19.83 -11.90
N GLY A 594 7.28 -19.56 -13.18
CA GLY A 594 6.61 -18.33 -13.61
C GLY A 594 5.13 -18.36 -13.21
N GLU A 595 4.82 -17.87 -12.01
CA GLU A 595 3.44 -17.65 -11.56
C GLU A 595 2.90 -16.33 -12.13
N GLN A 596 1.60 -16.28 -12.42
CA GLN A 596 0.95 -15.04 -12.87
C GLN A 596 0.95 -14.00 -11.74
N SER A 597 1.27 -12.75 -12.08
CA SER A 597 1.21 -11.64 -11.14
C SER A 597 -0.25 -11.29 -10.78
N GLY A 598 -0.44 -10.58 -9.67
CA GLY A 598 -1.72 -9.90 -9.40
C GLY A 598 -1.91 -8.69 -10.32
N PRO A 599 -3.16 -8.25 -10.57
CA PRO A 599 -3.42 -7.07 -11.39
C PRO A 599 -3.08 -5.77 -10.66
N ILE A 600 -3.14 -4.64 -11.35
CA ILE A 600 -2.74 -3.32 -10.83
C ILE A 600 -3.53 -2.97 -9.56
N ALA A 601 -4.82 -3.28 -9.55
CA ALA A 601 -5.70 -3.04 -8.40
C ALA A 601 -5.26 -3.78 -7.13
N MET A 602 -4.32 -4.71 -7.17
CA MET A 602 -3.77 -5.32 -5.94
C MET A 602 -2.78 -4.40 -5.21
N GLY A 603 -2.35 -3.28 -5.81
CA GLY A 603 -1.43 -2.34 -5.18
C GLY A 603 -0.17 -3.02 -4.64
N TYR A 604 0.16 -2.76 -3.37
CA TYR A 604 1.29 -3.41 -2.70
C TYR A 604 1.17 -4.95 -2.63
N ARG A 605 -0.03 -5.54 -2.71
CA ARG A 605 -0.25 -7.00 -2.67
C ARG A 605 0.10 -7.71 -3.98
N THR A 606 0.53 -6.97 -5.01
CA THR A 606 1.21 -7.58 -6.17
C THR A 606 2.54 -8.22 -5.75
N LEU A 607 3.25 -7.57 -4.81
CA LEU A 607 4.42 -8.10 -4.12
C LEU A 607 4.03 -9.30 -3.27
N SER A 608 4.77 -10.40 -3.42
CA SER A 608 4.61 -11.57 -2.57
C SER A 608 5.95 -12.30 -2.41
N THR A 609 5.98 -13.25 -1.48
CA THR A 609 7.11 -14.18 -1.28
C THR A 609 7.49 -14.96 -2.53
N ILE A 610 6.54 -15.27 -3.42
CA ILE A 610 6.77 -16.00 -4.68
C ILE A 610 7.11 -15.07 -5.86
N THR A 611 6.74 -13.79 -5.79
CA THR A 611 7.01 -12.80 -6.85
C THR A 611 7.46 -11.43 -6.29
N PRO A 612 8.65 -11.36 -5.66
CA PRO A 612 9.11 -10.17 -4.93
C PRO A 612 9.43 -8.94 -5.81
N GLY A 613 9.35 -9.05 -7.14
CA GLY A 613 9.56 -7.92 -8.05
C GLY A 613 8.27 -7.30 -8.62
N ASP A 614 7.10 -7.90 -8.36
CA ASP A 614 5.86 -7.59 -9.08
C ASP A 614 5.32 -6.20 -8.84
N TYR A 615 5.61 -5.62 -7.69
CA TYR A 615 5.25 -4.25 -7.40
C TYR A 615 5.81 -3.27 -8.45
N GLY A 616 7.11 -3.32 -8.74
CA GLY A 616 7.71 -2.44 -9.76
C GLY A 616 7.12 -2.67 -11.15
N LEU A 617 7.02 -3.93 -11.60
CA LEU A 617 6.51 -4.19 -12.96
C LEU A 617 5.03 -3.86 -13.14
N ILE A 618 4.19 -4.14 -12.15
CA ILE A 618 2.74 -3.97 -12.29
C ILE A 618 2.32 -2.55 -11.93
N ILE A 619 2.78 -2.02 -10.79
CA ILE A 619 2.32 -0.73 -10.28
C ILE A 619 3.03 0.45 -10.96
N TYR A 620 4.24 0.26 -11.49
CA TYR A 620 4.98 1.29 -12.22
C TYR A 620 4.86 1.04 -13.73
N GLU A 621 5.50 0.00 -14.25
CA GLU A 621 5.63 -0.18 -15.71
C GLU A 621 4.27 -0.43 -16.40
N LYS A 622 3.49 -1.42 -15.95
CA LYS A 622 2.17 -1.74 -16.56
C LYS A 622 1.19 -0.59 -16.39
N ALA A 623 1.18 0.08 -15.23
CA ALA A 623 0.33 1.23 -14.98
C ALA A 623 0.70 2.44 -15.86
N ALA A 624 2.00 2.73 -16.04
CA ALA A 624 2.46 3.75 -16.98
C ALA A 624 2.08 3.41 -18.42
N PHE A 625 2.16 2.14 -18.80
CA PHE A 625 1.69 1.68 -20.11
C PHE A 625 0.18 1.87 -20.27
N CYS A 626 -0.62 1.67 -19.21
CA CYS A 626 -2.06 1.95 -19.25
C CYS A 626 -2.36 3.42 -19.53
N LEU A 627 -1.59 4.35 -18.94
CA LEU A 627 -1.69 5.77 -19.27
C LEU A 627 -1.28 6.05 -20.71
N HIS A 628 -0.23 5.38 -21.22
CA HIS A 628 0.13 5.48 -22.63
C HIS A 628 -0.98 4.97 -23.56
N MET A 629 -1.66 3.87 -23.21
CA MET A 629 -2.81 3.37 -23.96
C MET A 629 -3.96 4.38 -23.96
N LEU A 630 -4.28 4.97 -22.80
CA LEU A 630 -5.29 6.03 -22.69
C LEU A 630 -4.93 7.26 -23.54
N ARG A 631 -3.65 7.69 -23.52
CA ARG A 631 -3.15 8.76 -24.39
C ARG A 631 -3.43 8.42 -25.86
N ASN A 632 -3.07 7.22 -26.31
CA ASN A 632 -3.30 6.75 -27.68
C ASN A 632 -4.79 6.65 -28.07
N LEU A 633 -5.67 6.27 -27.13
CA LEU A 633 -7.11 6.27 -27.34
C LEU A 633 -7.64 7.70 -27.61
N MET A 634 -7.00 8.71 -27.02
CA MET A 634 -7.39 10.12 -27.12
C MET A 634 -6.70 10.90 -28.25
N ILE A 635 -5.71 10.33 -28.95
CA ILE A 635 -5.03 11.02 -30.07
C ILE A 635 -6.03 11.32 -31.21
N ASP A 636 -5.97 12.49 -31.82
CA ASP A 636 -6.62 12.70 -33.11
C ASP A 636 -5.72 12.10 -34.20
N LEU A 637 -6.00 10.87 -34.67
CA LEU A 637 -5.16 10.18 -35.67
C LEU A 637 -5.07 10.91 -37.04
N LYS A 638 -5.88 11.94 -37.29
CA LYS A 638 -5.79 12.76 -38.51
C LYS A 638 -4.84 13.93 -38.33
N THR A 639 -4.84 14.55 -37.15
CA THR A 639 -4.04 15.75 -36.87
C THR A 639 -2.82 15.46 -36.00
N MET A 640 -2.73 14.26 -35.44
CA MET A 640 -1.76 13.81 -34.42
C MET A 640 -1.74 14.69 -33.16
N ARG A 641 -2.84 15.39 -32.88
CA ARG A 641 -2.98 16.20 -31.66
C ARG A 641 -3.38 15.35 -30.47
N GLU A 642 -2.91 15.77 -29.30
CA GLU A 642 -3.06 15.05 -28.02
C GLU A 642 -3.80 15.89 -26.97
N ASP A 643 -4.45 16.97 -27.41
CA ASP A 643 -5.10 17.96 -26.55
C ASP A 643 -6.05 17.33 -25.52
N ALA A 644 -6.81 16.29 -25.92
CA ALA A 644 -7.75 15.60 -25.05
C ALA A 644 -7.07 14.94 -23.84
N PHE A 645 -5.95 14.24 -24.05
CA PHE A 645 -5.21 13.60 -22.97
C PHE A 645 -4.63 14.62 -21.99
N PHE A 646 -3.93 15.64 -22.49
CA PHE A 646 -3.31 16.65 -21.62
C PHE A 646 -4.35 17.51 -20.90
N ASN A 647 -5.48 17.83 -21.54
CA ASN A 647 -6.58 18.53 -20.87
C ASN A 647 -7.23 17.67 -19.78
N MET A 648 -7.39 16.36 -20.01
CA MET A 648 -7.87 15.43 -18.99
C MET A 648 -6.92 15.38 -17.79
N MET A 649 -5.62 15.21 -18.01
CA MET A 649 -4.62 15.18 -16.93
C MET A 649 -4.61 16.50 -16.15
N ARG A 650 -4.71 17.64 -16.84
CA ARG A 650 -4.84 18.96 -16.20
C ARG A 650 -6.12 19.07 -15.36
N GLU A 651 -7.25 18.66 -15.90
CA GLU A 651 -8.53 18.68 -15.17
C GLU A 651 -8.47 17.77 -13.93
N PHE A 652 -7.86 16.58 -14.06
CA PHE A 652 -7.67 15.64 -12.97
C PHE A 652 -6.91 16.30 -11.82
N TYR A 653 -5.76 16.91 -12.12
CA TYR A 653 -4.98 17.63 -11.13
C TYR A 653 -5.77 18.77 -10.48
N LEU A 654 -6.35 19.67 -11.29
CA LEU A 654 -7.03 20.86 -10.76
C LEU A 654 -8.27 20.52 -9.92
N THR A 655 -8.96 19.42 -10.23
CA THR A 655 -10.18 18.98 -9.51
C THR A 655 -9.87 18.32 -8.18
N TYR A 656 -8.79 17.54 -8.13
CA TYR A 656 -8.47 16.66 -7.00
C TYR A 656 -7.21 17.07 -6.22
N ARG A 657 -6.54 18.16 -6.59
CA ARG A 657 -5.42 18.70 -5.81
C ARG A 657 -5.81 18.89 -4.35
N GLY A 658 -5.06 18.27 -3.45
CA GLY A 658 -5.30 18.27 -2.01
C GLY A 658 -6.27 17.20 -1.52
N LYS A 659 -6.67 16.24 -2.36
CA LYS A 659 -7.61 15.16 -2.05
C LYS A 659 -7.02 13.80 -2.40
N ALA A 660 -7.54 12.76 -1.75
CA ALA A 660 -7.34 11.38 -2.15
C ALA A 660 -8.40 10.98 -3.20
N VAL A 661 -8.02 10.16 -4.19
CA VAL A 661 -8.89 9.75 -5.29
C VAL A 661 -8.87 8.25 -5.53
N SER A 662 -10.00 7.73 -6.00
CA SER A 662 -10.15 6.35 -6.42
C SER A 662 -9.89 6.16 -7.92
N THR A 663 -9.63 4.92 -8.32
CA THR A 663 -9.61 4.47 -9.72
C THR A 663 -10.95 4.74 -10.40
N ALA A 664 -12.06 4.64 -9.66
CA ALA A 664 -13.39 4.95 -10.17
C ALA A 664 -13.55 6.45 -10.51
N ASP A 665 -12.92 7.34 -9.75
CA ASP A 665 -12.95 8.78 -10.04
C ASP A 665 -12.12 9.14 -11.28
N PHE A 666 -10.96 8.48 -11.46
CA PHE A 666 -10.20 8.62 -12.69
C PHE A 666 -10.94 8.02 -13.90
N LYS A 667 -11.61 6.88 -13.73
CA LYS A 667 -12.48 6.26 -14.75
C LYS A 667 -13.54 7.22 -15.26
N LYS A 668 -14.31 7.85 -14.36
CA LYS A 668 -15.33 8.85 -14.73
C LYS A 668 -14.75 9.97 -15.60
N LEU A 669 -13.52 10.40 -15.30
CA LEU A 669 -12.85 11.43 -16.08
C LEU A 669 -12.42 10.92 -17.46
N THR A 670 -11.87 9.70 -17.55
CA THR A 670 -11.56 9.10 -18.86
C THR A 670 -12.79 8.93 -19.74
N GLU A 671 -13.93 8.53 -19.16
CA GLU A 671 -15.21 8.40 -19.87
C GLU A 671 -15.75 9.74 -20.36
N LYS A 672 -15.61 10.80 -19.55
CA LYS A 672 -15.96 12.17 -19.95
C LYS A 672 -15.21 12.60 -21.21
N TYR A 673 -13.91 12.30 -21.31
CA TYR A 673 -13.07 12.72 -22.44
C TYR A 673 -13.18 11.81 -23.66
N LEU A 674 -13.45 10.52 -23.48
CA LEU A 674 -13.62 9.55 -24.58
C LEU A 674 -15.06 9.49 -25.10
N GLY A 675 -16.05 9.90 -24.31
CA GLY A 675 -17.46 9.90 -24.67
C GLY A 675 -18.08 8.50 -24.77
N ILE A 676 -17.45 7.49 -24.18
CA ILE A 676 -17.88 6.08 -24.17
C ILE A 676 -17.70 5.49 -22.77
N ASP A 677 -18.44 4.42 -22.46
CA ASP A 677 -18.17 3.61 -21.27
C ASP A 677 -16.79 2.94 -21.38
N MET A 678 -16.00 3.08 -20.33
CA MET A 678 -14.64 2.56 -20.28
C MET A 678 -14.50 1.39 -19.31
N SER A 679 -15.60 0.83 -18.79
CA SER A 679 -15.58 -0.30 -17.84
C SER A 679 -14.72 -1.45 -18.37
N TRP A 680 -14.88 -1.81 -19.65
CA TRP A 680 -14.07 -2.84 -20.31
C TRP A 680 -12.55 -2.61 -20.23
N PHE A 681 -12.09 -1.35 -20.26
CA PHE A 681 -10.66 -1.04 -20.18
C PHE A 681 -10.15 -1.28 -18.76
N TYR A 682 -10.85 -0.76 -17.76
CA TYR A 682 -10.45 -0.91 -16.36
C TYR A 682 -10.56 -2.37 -15.91
N ASP A 683 -11.63 -3.08 -16.27
CA ASP A 683 -11.82 -4.49 -15.96
C ASP A 683 -10.69 -5.37 -16.55
N GLN A 684 -10.26 -5.08 -17.79
CA GLN A 684 -9.22 -5.87 -18.45
C GLN A 684 -7.80 -5.54 -17.96
N TRP A 685 -7.50 -4.26 -17.74
CA TRP A 685 -6.13 -3.77 -17.59
C TRP A 685 -5.75 -3.39 -16.15
N ILE A 686 -6.72 -2.90 -15.37
CA ILE A 686 -6.50 -2.46 -13.98
C ILE A 686 -6.91 -3.55 -12.99
N TYR A 687 -8.13 -4.09 -13.13
CA TYR A 687 -8.64 -5.19 -12.31
C TYR A 687 -8.25 -6.57 -12.87
N GLY A 688 -7.81 -6.63 -14.13
CA GLY A 688 -7.46 -7.85 -14.84
C GLY A 688 -5.97 -7.99 -15.19
N ASN A 689 -5.60 -9.22 -15.54
CA ASN A 689 -4.24 -9.65 -15.86
C ASN A 689 -4.02 -10.00 -17.34
N SER A 690 -4.92 -9.56 -18.22
CA SER A 690 -4.82 -9.87 -19.64
C SER A 690 -3.56 -9.27 -20.27
N LEU A 691 -2.83 -10.09 -21.04
CA LEU A 691 -1.64 -9.67 -21.79
C LEU A 691 -1.76 -10.18 -23.24
N PRO A 692 -2.31 -9.37 -24.16
CA PRO A 692 -2.62 -9.83 -25.51
C PRO A 692 -1.37 -10.07 -26.36
N GLU A 693 -1.40 -11.17 -27.11
CA GLU A 693 -0.54 -11.37 -28.28
C GLU A 693 -1.41 -11.35 -29.54
N TYR A 694 -1.15 -10.40 -30.44
CA TYR A 694 -1.82 -10.29 -31.73
C TYR A 694 -1.02 -11.01 -32.81
N ASN A 695 -1.68 -11.89 -33.56
CA ASN A 695 -1.19 -12.41 -34.84
C ASN A 695 -2.05 -11.79 -35.96
N PHE A 696 -1.51 -10.78 -36.62
CA PHE A 696 -2.18 -10.02 -37.67
C PHE A 696 -1.81 -10.56 -39.04
N THR A 697 -2.81 -10.85 -39.86
CA THR A 697 -2.62 -11.32 -41.24
C THR A 697 -3.53 -10.54 -42.16
N TYR A 698 -3.05 -10.25 -43.37
CA TYR A 698 -3.85 -9.55 -44.37
C TYR A 698 -3.55 -10.02 -45.79
N GLY A 699 -4.56 -9.88 -46.65
CA GLY A 699 -4.49 -10.12 -48.09
C GLY A 699 -5.34 -9.09 -48.85
N PHE A 700 -5.27 -9.11 -50.18
CA PHE A 700 -6.03 -8.19 -51.03
C PHE A 700 -6.79 -8.94 -52.11
N GLU A 701 -8.06 -8.60 -52.27
CA GLU A 701 -8.91 -9.03 -53.37
C GLU A 701 -9.28 -7.84 -54.24
N ARG A 702 -9.54 -8.07 -55.53
CA ARG A 702 -9.90 -7.03 -56.49
C ARG A 702 -11.36 -7.19 -56.91
N ASP A 703 -12.13 -6.11 -56.82
CA ASP A 703 -13.53 -6.07 -57.26
C ASP A 703 -13.67 -5.93 -58.80
N ALA A 704 -14.89 -6.07 -59.31
CA ALA A 704 -15.19 -5.98 -60.74
C ALA A 704 -14.92 -4.57 -61.30
N GLU A 705 -15.01 -3.54 -60.45
CA GLU A 705 -14.71 -2.15 -60.76
C GLU A 705 -13.19 -1.83 -60.69
N GLY A 706 -12.37 -2.84 -60.39
CA GLY A 706 -10.92 -2.76 -60.39
C GLY A 706 -10.30 -2.18 -59.12
N ARG A 707 -11.09 -1.91 -58.07
CA ARG A 707 -10.64 -1.48 -56.74
C ARG A 707 -10.22 -2.67 -55.90
N TYR A 708 -9.42 -2.42 -54.87
CA TYR A 708 -8.94 -3.44 -53.95
C TYR A 708 -9.70 -3.40 -52.63
N THR A 709 -9.94 -4.57 -52.05
CA THR A 709 -10.43 -4.77 -50.69
C THR A 709 -9.37 -5.50 -49.89
N GLY A 710 -8.87 -4.88 -48.82
CA GLY A 710 -8.00 -5.56 -47.87
C GLY A 710 -8.80 -6.49 -46.98
N ILE A 711 -8.45 -7.76 -46.89
CA ILE A 711 -9.05 -8.75 -45.98
C ILE A 711 -8.09 -8.95 -44.84
N CYS A 712 -8.52 -8.62 -43.62
CA CYS A 712 -7.68 -8.59 -42.44
C CYS A 712 -8.21 -9.55 -41.38
N ARG A 713 -7.30 -10.24 -40.68
CA ARG A 713 -7.63 -11.12 -39.55
C ARG A 713 -6.62 -10.92 -38.43
N VAL A 714 -7.12 -10.78 -37.21
CA VAL A 714 -6.32 -10.74 -35.98
C VAL A 714 -6.71 -11.93 -35.11
N ILE A 715 -5.74 -12.79 -34.81
CA ILE A 715 -5.88 -13.81 -33.75
C ILE A 715 -5.27 -13.24 -32.48
N THR A 716 -6.06 -13.19 -31.42
CA THR A 716 -5.63 -12.68 -30.10
C THR A 716 -5.45 -13.85 -29.13
N LYS A 717 -4.29 -13.94 -28.49
CA LYS A 717 -3.99 -14.90 -27.42
C LYS A 717 -3.76 -14.17 -26.09
N GLY A 718 -3.81 -14.89 -24.97
CA GLY A 718 -3.53 -14.33 -23.65
C GLY A 718 -4.66 -13.50 -23.04
N VAL A 719 -5.87 -13.64 -23.59
CA VAL A 719 -7.08 -12.88 -23.21
C VAL A 719 -8.31 -13.80 -23.24
N ASN A 720 -9.43 -13.35 -22.65
CA ASN A 720 -10.71 -14.06 -22.69
C ASN A 720 -11.54 -13.72 -23.95
N GLU A 721 -12.67 -14.39 -24.15
CA GLU A 721 -13.55 -14.21 -25.32
C GLU A 721 -14.24 -12.84 -25.38
N ASN A 722 -14.38 -12.16 -24.24
CA ASN A 722 -14.99 -10.84 -24.12
C ASN A 722 -13.98 -9.69 -24.29
N PHE A 723 -12.72 -10.02 -24.57
CA PHE A 723 -11.65 -9.04 -24.74
C PHE A 723 -11.99 -8.07 -25.85
N ARG A 724 -11.78 -6.78 -25.59
CA ARG A 724 -11.87 -5.74 -26.60
C ARG A 724 -10.77 -4.72 -26.44
N MET A 725 -10.27 -4.19 -27.55
CA MET A 725 -9.33 -3.07 -27.53
C MET A 725 -9.37 -2.30 -28.85
N TYR A 726 -9.46 -0.97 -28.75
CA TYR A 726 -9.20 -0.11 -29.91
C TYR A 726 -7.72 -0.08 -30.20
N VAL A 727 -7.33 -0.51 -31.39
CA VAL A 727 -5.94 -0.57 -31.84
C VAL A 727 -5.79 0.27 -33.11
N PRO A 728 -4.85 1.23 -33.14
CA PRO A 728 -4.49 1.90 -34.38
C PRO A 728 -3.93 0.92 -35.42
N LEU A 729 -4.29 1.16 -36.68
CA LEU A 729 -3.75 0.50 -37.85
C LEU A 729 -3.11 1.56 -38.74
N GLU A 730 -1.80 1.45 -38.97
CA GLU A 730 -1.07 2.24 -39.94
C GLU A 730 -1.21 1.62 -41.34
N ILE A 731 -1.62 2.43 -42.30
CA ILE A 731 -1.77 2.09 -43.71
C ILE A 731 -0.75 2.94 -44.48
N GLU A 732 0.35 2.33 -44.91
CA GLU A 732 1.34 3.00 -45.76
C GLU A 732 0.90 2.91 -47.22
N VAL A 733 0.31 3.97 -47.74
CA VAL A 733 -0.20 4.03 -49.12
C VAL A 733 0.95 4.25 -50.11
N ASP A 734 1.93 5.07 -49.71
CA ASP A 734 3.12 5.50 -50.46
C ASP A 734 4.25 5.74 -49.44
N ARG A 735 5.52 5.85 -49.88
CA ARG A 735 6.68 6.02 -48.98
C ARG A 735 6.50 7.16 -47.94
N ASP A 736 5.84 8.24 -48.34
CA ASP A 736 5.62 9.42 -47.49
C ASP A 736 4.14 9.66 -47.14
N ARG A 737 3.27 8.69 -47.44
CA ARG A 737 1.83 8.81 -47.19
C ARG A 737 1.35 7.67 -46.31
N LYS A 738 1.20 7.98 -45.03
CA LYS A 738 0.64 7.11 -44.01
C LYS A 738 -0.75 7.60 -43.61
N VAL A 739 -1.67 6.66 -43.41
CA VAL A 739 -3.01 6.92 -42.87
C VAL A 739 -3.19 6.04 -41.65
N TYR A 740 -3.72 6.61 -40.58
CA TYR A 740 -4.02 5.89 -39.35
C TYR A 740 -5.53 5.78 -39.17
N ILE A 741 -6.01 4.57 -38.86
CA ILE A 741 -7.39 4.33 -38.47
C ILE A 741 -7.43 3.58 -37.15
N ARG A 742 -8.53 3.67 -36.40
CA ARG A 742 -8.77 2.82 -35.23
C ARG A 742 -9.63 1.63 -35.64
N ILE A 743 -9.23 0.43 -35.23
CA ILE A 743 -10.05 -0.77 -35.30
C ILE A 743 -10.37 -1.24 -33.88
N MET A 744 -11.62 -1.62 -33.62
CA MET A 744 -11.95 -2.33 -32.39
C MET A 744 -11.67 -3.81 -32.62
N ILE A 745 -10.64 -4.36 -31.98
CA ILE A 745 -10.41 -5.80 -31.97
C ILE A 745 -11.31 -6.39 -30.89
N GLU A 746 -12.14 -7.37 -31.25
CA GLU A 746 -13.06 -8.06 -30.35
C GLU A 746 -12.82 -9.57 -30.35
N GLY A 747 -12.76 -10.15 -29.16
CA GLY A 747 -12.54 -11.58 -28.94
C GLY A 747 -11.18 -12.10 -29.39
N THR A 748 -11.14 -13.41 -29.64
CA THR A 748 -9.89 -14.16 -29.94
C THR A 748 -9.63 -14.37 -31.43
N ASP A 749 -10.64 -14.18 -32.30
CA ASP A 749 -10.52 -14.21 -33.76
C ASP A 749 -11.37 -13.10 -34.38
N PHE A 750 -10.74 -11.97 -34.70
CA PHE A 750 -11.40 -10.80 -35.25
C PHE A 750 -11.09 -10.64 -36.74
N ARG A 751 -12.11 -10.44 -37.58
CA ARG A 751 -11.97 -10.24 -39.03
C ARG A 751 -12.63 -8.93 -39.45
N PHE A 752 -11.94 -8.19 -40.30
CA PHE A 752 -12.45 -6.94 -40.87
C PHE A 752 -11.95 -6.72 -42.30
N THR A 753 -12.58 -5.79 -43.02
CA THR A 753 -12.18 -5.43 -44.38
C THR A 753 -11.84 -3.95 -44.50
N LEU A 754 -10.97 -3.63 -45.45
CA LEU A 754 -10.60 -2.28 -45.87
C LEU A 754 -11.09 -2.05 -47.31
N PRO A 755 -12.34 -1.58 -47.50
CA PRO A 755 -12.92 -1.47 -48.84
C PRO A 755 -12.44 -0.23 -49.59
N GLY A 756 -12.55 -0.27 -50.93
CA GLY A 756 -12.44 0.92 -51.78
C GLY A 756 -11.02 1.45 -51.98
N LEU A 757 -9.99 0.60 -51.81
CA LEU A 757 -8.60 0.99 -52.03
C LEU A 757 -8.31 1.12 -53.52
N SER A 758 -7.80 2.27 -53.95
CA SER A 758 -7.46 2.53 -55.36
C SER A 758 -6.20 1.78 -55.83
N LYS A 759 -5.36 1.33 -54.89
CA LYS A 759 -4.19 0.48 -55.11
C LYS A 759 -3.90 -0.33 -53.83
N ILE A 760 -3.09 -1.38 -53.97
CA ILE A 760 -2.57 -2.14 -52.82
C ILE A 760 -1.61 -1.25 -52.02
N PRO A 761 -1.82 -1.03 -50.70
CA PRO A 761 -0.88 -0.36 -49.80
C PRO A 761 0.49 -1.05 -49.76
N ARG A 762 1.55 -0.29 -49.47
CA ARG A 762 2.91 -0.83 -49.29
C ARG A 762 3.00 -1.72 -48.07
N SER A 763 2.34 -1.35 -46.97
CA SER A 763 2.31 -2.11 -45.73
C SER A 763 1.06 -1.77 -44.91
N LEU A 764 0.61 -2.75 -44.12
CA LEU A 764 -0.32 -2.55 -43.01
C LEU A 764 0.43 -2.91 -41.72
N ARG A 765 0.46 -1.98 -40.76
CA ARG A 765 1.12 -2.19 -39.45
C ARG A 765 0.12 -1.98 -38.33
N LEU A 766 -0.17 -3.06 -37.60
CA LEU A 766 -1.03 -3.03 -36.41
C LEU A 766 -0.24 -2.51 -35.21
N ASN A 767 -0.91 -1.78 -34.32
CA ASN A 767 -0.33 -1.26 -33.08
C ASN A 767 0.91 -0.35 -33.30
N PRO A 768 0.87 0.64 -34.22
CA PRO A 768 1.93 1.65 -34.30
C PRO A 768 2.02 2.43 -32.98
N PHE A 769 3.13 3.14 -32.78
CA PHE A 769 3.41 3.93 -31.57
C PHE A 769 3.46 3.14 -30.27
N MET A 770 3.49 1.79 -30.35
CA MET A 770 3.31 0.92 -29.19
C MET A 770 2.01 1.24 -28.42
N SER A 771 0.95 1.59 -29.16
CA SER A 771 -0.30 2.12 -28.63
C SER A 771 -1.09 1.18 -27.70
N VAL A 772 -0.76 -0.11 -27.69
CA VAL A 772 -1.32 -1.14 -26.81
C VAL A 772 -0.19 -1.98 -26.23
N LEU A 773 -0.28 -2.30 -24.93
CA LEU A 773 0.57 -3.28 -24.25
C LEU A 773 0.29 -4.68 -24.81
N ALA A 774 0.96 -5.01 -25.90
CA ALA A 774 0.75 -6.25 -26.64
C ALA A 774 2.02 -6.68 -27.37
N LYS A 775 2.19 -7.99 -27.55
CA LYS A 775 3.12 -8.51 -28.57
C LYS A 775 2.39 -8.59 -29.90
N VAL A 776 3.02 -8.09 -30.97
CA VAL A 776 2.45 -8.14 -32.31
C VAL A 776 3.34 -8.96 -33.22
N LYS A 777 2.76 -9.99 -33.82
CA LYS A 777 3.31 -10.74 -34.95
C LYS A 777 2.47 -10.40 -36.16
N GLN A 778 3.10 -9.95 -37.24
CA GLN A 778 2.43 -9.58 -38.49
C GLN A 778 3.26 -9.92 -39.71
#